data_AF-H3KBZ4-F1
#
_entry.id   AF-H3KBZ4-F1
#
_cell.length_a   1.000
_cell.length_b   1.000
_cell.length_c   1.000
_cell.angle_alpha   90.00
_cell.angle_beta   90.00
_cell.angle_gamma   90.00
#
_symmetry.space_group_name_H-M   'P 1'
#
loop_
_entity.id
_entity.type
_entity.pdbx_description
1 polymer ?
#
loop_
_entity_poly.entity_id
_entity_poly.type
_entity_poly.pdbx_seq_one_letter_code
_entity_poly.pdbx_strand_id
1 'polypeptide(L)'
;MPTVRPVFHSSASFDLGAKNTGLFLVNHPAGAAPSAEYAAAYTIVQPADGDGLNYSTTNRRAVRHRLRGGKRFKLARRLVLQVIDALRKLKPGLIRDEEMRRTVEALSSLLKRRGFTRIESEAQVDPTTLDSVDPAVFADHETLGGFFSLGIPISTQWDALSQNPGAVEQLFKALPSAKDFGKYVTEQFPEFAEQKKLYADAIKVLSSEAKSIVMQLGLGHHHRSKYFEMIAHDMLRDPRLQGVFELFGSEERFKTFICNVSNLQLRALRWYFDEPNPEVANQWNPEKFQVVWLRGLKYFHPDAERKADMKKLIDELTASKDILDALCTTDPRRTIPPYEDQNNRRPPFDQTLWLSAAELTRRYGDKWRIWSQKFERADRALSTGLDEILLYTDRRSRMFNRNQDPSVYADSYVLQRVLDRSSKLDRYALRALAAGYRTQELHEPLATLSDTLGTQHVETFLTFAAEYYEEVAAAKNGLWLDGPSRLLERADIHPPMKKKVLDLLLGNILDATPEIGRILRTVLWNRHVHEKSRSTPASLCRSIEAIRKDFGGEFRMRYDALDAKIRAAEDQKKKFKPTNAEEKDLFKAWNATKTMHAFLRDVLQLTPKQLERTASPYVFAQLHTLIDTERDGFTSTSLAAHLENHWRMRANAAGMAQCSRLPADAVRPFDGVLSKALDRQAFEAAKLAAQHLMSRKELTDTDIRYSIIIESNRFAFSASTAELKKNTLAKKNAEKGLNFELKRWQDKDSRIREASRGICAYTGAKLGDVVEYDHIIPRAFTTSAMGSVFNSEANLICVSRPGNQTKADKRYGLNKLHKTYLTAVFGTADVTTIAASIEDIVGKLASANRLRHFELLNEKEQDAVRHALFLDDESDARRIVLRELAAQNKSRVNGTQAWFVRAFMTKLLEITKDWRERTGNTLDIRSWKTDAEVASRLRSALNFHAEITLT
;
A
#
# COMPACT_ATOMS: atom_id res chain seq x y z
N MET A 1 2.87 -12.54 -50.61
CA MET A 1 1.86 -11.77 -49.85
C MET A 1 1.74 -12.40 -48.48
N PRO A 2 1.78 -11.65 -47.37
CA PRO A 2 1.56 -12.24 -46.05
C PRO A 2 0.13 -12.76 -45.98
N THR A 3 -0.03 -14.04 -45.65
CA THR A 3 -1.33 -14.67 -45.41
C THR A 3 -2.02 -13.96 -44.26
N VAL A 4 -3.13 -13.27 -44.55
CA VAL A 4 -3.94 -12.61 -43.52
C VAL A 4 -4.55 -13.70 -42.63
N ARG A 5 -4.12 -13.75 -41.37
CA ARG A 5 -4.65 -14.70 -40.40
C ARG A 5 -6.12 -14.37 -40.10
N PRO A 6 -7.01 -15.37 -39.98
CA PRO A 6 -8.37 -15.14 -39.54
C PRO A 6 -8.36 -14.58 -38.12
N VAL A 7 -9.30 -13.67 -37.83
CA VAL A 7 -9.46 -13.06 -36.51
C VAL A 7 -10.62 -13.72 -35.78
N PHE A 8 -10.42 -14.05 -34.51
CA PHE A 8 -11.44 -14.64 -33.66
C PHE A 8 -11.59 -13.84 -32.36
N HIS A 9 -12.82 -13.62 -31.91
CA HIS A 9 -13.10 -12.88 -30.69
C HIS A 9 -13.40 -13.84 -29.55
N SER A 10 -12.67 -13.67 -28.46
CA SER A 10 -12.92 -14.37 -27.20
C SER A 10 -13.10 -13.34 -26.09
N SER A 11 -13.95 -13.63 -25.11
CA SER A 11 -14.08 -12.81 -23.93
C SER A 11 -14.34 -13.60 -22.65
N ALA A 12 -13.84 -13.07 -21.54
CA ALA A 12 -14.13 -13.51 -20.19
C ALA A 12 -14.57 -12.31 -19.35
N SER A 13 -15.82 -12.33 -18.90
CA SER A 13 -16.42 -11.29 -18.08
C SER A 13 -16.55 -11.77 -16.63
N PHE A 14 -16.10 -10.97 -15.69
CA PHE A 14 -16.01 -11.29 -14.27
C PHE A 14 -16.87 -10.34 -13.43
N ASP A 15 -17.78 -10.92 -12.65
CA ASP A 15 -18.34 -10.30 -11.43
C ASP A 15 -17.49 -10.77 -10.25
N LEU A 16 -16.51 -9.97 -9.86
CA LEU A 16 -15.49 -10.37 -8.90
C LEU A 16 -15.98 -10.19 -7.45
N GLY A 17 -16.19 -11.31 -6.76
CA GLY A 17 -16.36 -11.39 -5.31
C GLY A 17 -15.29 -12.26 -4.64
N ALA A 18 -15.10 -12.12 -3.32
CA ALA A 18 -14.08 -12.90 -2.62
C ALA A 18 -14.50 -14.35 -2.36
N LYS A 19 -15.80 -14.60 -2.18
CA LYS A 19 -16.38 -15.94 -2.01
C LYS A 19 -16.95 -16.47 -3.32
N ASN A 20 -17.81 -15.70 -3.97
CA ASN A 20 -18.45 -16.06 -5.23
C ASN A 20 -17.94 -15.13 -6.32
N THR A 21 -17.46 -15.69 -7.43
CA THR A 21 -17.08 -14.93 -8.62
C THR A 21 -17.89 -15.44 -9.81
N GLY A 22 -18.69 -14.56 -10.40
CA GLY A 22 -19.39 -14.85 -11.66
C GLY A 22 -18.41 -14.80 -12.83
N LEU A 23 -18.50 -15.77 -13.74
CA LEU A 23 -17.70 -15.86 -14.96
C LEU A 23 -18.61 -16.10 -16.16
N PHE A 24 -18.58 -15.20 -17.13
CA PHE A 24 -19.26 -15.36 -18.41
C PHE A 24 -18.24 -15.37 -19.56
N LEU A 25 -18.24 -16.42 -20.35
CA LEU A 25 -17.31 -16.65 -21.46
C LEU A 25 -18.04 -16.56 -22.79
N VAL A 26 -17.44 -15.95 -23.80
CA VAL A 26 -17.99 -15.89 -25.17
C VAL A 26 -16.87 -16.06 -26.19
N ASN A 27 -17.03 -16.98 -27.14
CA ASN A 27 -16.05 -17.30 -28.19
C ASN A 27 -16.73 -17.31 -29.56
N HIS A 28 -16.51 -16.31 -30.41
CA HIS A 28 -17.18 -16.21 -31.72
C HIS A 28 -16.25 -15.68 -32.84
N PRO A 29 -16.51 -16.03 -34.11
CA PRO A 29 -15.78 -15.48 -35.25
C PRO A 29 -15.94 -13.96 -35.40
N ALA A 30 -14.93 -13.30 -35.97
CA ALA A 30 -15.02 -11.89 -36.33
C ALA A 30 -16.12 -11.65 -37.39
N GLY A 31 -17.00 -10.67 -37.13
CA GLY A 31 -18.10 -10.30 -38.03
C GLY A 31 -19.45 -10.97 -37.74
N ALA A 32 -19.52 -11.93 -36.82
CA ALA A 32 -20.77 -12.54 -36.37
C ALA A 32 -21.18 -12.02 -34.98
N ALA A 33 -22.47 -11.84 -34.74
CA ALA A 33 -23.00 -11.58 -33.40
C ALA A 33 -22.93 -12.87 -32.56
N PRO A 34 -22.58 -12.79 -31.26
CA PRO A 34 -22.56 -13.98 -30.40
C PRO A 34 -23.97 -14.53 -30.18
N SER A 35 -24.10 -15.85 -30.27
CA SER A 35 -25.28 -16.64 -29.96
C SER A 35 -25.05 -17.46 -28.67
N ALA A 36 -26.09 -18.11 -28.16
CA ALA A 36 -25.99 -18.94 -26.94
C ALA A 36 -24.97 -20.09 -27.07
N GLU A 37 -24.74 -20.62 -28.29
CA GLU A 37 -23.79 -21.73 -28.52
C GLU A 37 -22.31 -21.32 -28.34
N TYR A 38 -22.05 -20.01 -28.41
CA TYR A 38 -20.73 -19.41 -28.24
C TYR A 38 -20.44 -19.06 -26.78
N ALA A 39 -21.46 -19.10 -25.92
CA ALA A 39 -21.41 -18.63 -24.56
C ALA A 39 -21.35 -19.76 -23.52
N ALA A 40 -20.71 -19.49 -22.38
CA ALA A 40 -20.77 -20.34 -21.19
C ALA A 40 -20.77 -19.47 -19.92
N ALA A 41 -21.51 -19.88 -18.90
CA ALA A 41 -21.63 -19.15 -17.64
C ALA A 41 -21.29 -20.06 -16.46
N TYR A 42 -20.53 -19.54 -15.51
CA TYR A 42 -20.08 -20.26 -14.32
C TYR A 42 -20.13 -19.36 -13.09
N THR A 43 -20.25 -19.97 -11.91
CA THR A 43 -20.00 -19.31 -10.63
C THR A 43 -18.89 -20.07 -9.91
N ILE A 44 -17.77 -19.39 -9.68
CA ILE A 44 -16.65 -19.95 -8.92
C ILE A 44 -16.91 -19.68 -7.44
N VAL A 45 -17.20 -20.73 -6.69
CA VAL A 45 -17.48 -20.67 -5.25
C VAL A 45 -16.25 -21.10 -4.47
N GLN A 46 -15.71 -20.20 -3.66
CA GLN A 46 -14.67 -20.51 -2.69
C GLN A 46 -15.31 -20.99 -1.39
N PRO A 47 -14.87 -22.14 -0.84
CA PRO A 47 -15.26 -22.52 0.51
C PRO A 47 -14.74 -21.51 1.54
N ALA A 48 -15.34 -21.49 2.73
CA ALA A 48 -14.82 -20.66 3.83
C ALA A 48 -13.49 -21.22 4.36
N ASP A 49 -12.70 -20.39 5.05
CA ASP A 49 -11.43 -20.83 5.63
C ASP A 49 -11.63 -21.99 6.63
N GLY A 50 -10.95 -23.11 6.36
CA GLY A 50 -11.04 -24.35 7.14
C GLY A 50 -12.02 -25.39 6.57
N ASP A 51 -12.85 -25.03 5.60
CA ASP A 51 -13.90 -25.91 5.07
C ASP A 51 -13.40 -26.55 3.76
N GLY A 52 -12.42 -27.45 3.87
CA GLY A 52 -11.77 -28.12 2.73
C GLY A 52 -10.56 -27.38 2.14
N LEU A 53 -10.52 -26.03 2.22
CA LEU A 53 -9.34 -25.21 1.88
C LEU A 53 -8.91 -24.35 3.07
N ASN A 54 -7.59 -24.30 3.32
CA ASN A 54 -6.99 -23.47 4.38
C ASN A 54 -6.23 -22.29 3.76
N TYR A 55 -6.85 -21.12 3.78
CA TYR A 55 -6.27 -19.87 3.35
C TYR A 55 -5.39 -19.28 4.45
N SER A 56 -5.82 -19.34 5.72
CA SER A 56 -5.02 -18.89 6.86
C SER A 56 -3.82 -19.79 7.09
N THR A 57 -2.73 -19.21 7.58
CA THR A 57 -1.55 -19.97 8.02
C THR A 57 -1.37 -19.99 9.53
N THR A 58 -2.31 -19.42 10.30
CA THR A 58 -2.20 -19.29 11.76
C THR A 58 -2.04 -20.65 12.43
N ASN A 59 -2.95 -21.60 12.18
CA ASN A 59 -2.87 -22.94 12.77
C ASN A 59 -1.61 -23.70 12.32
N ARG A 60 -1.28 -23.64 11.02
CA ARG A 60 -0.05 -24.25 10.48
C ARG A 60 1.21 -23.66 11.13
N ARG A 61 1.23 -22.34 11.38
CA ARG A 61 2.31 -21.64 12.05
C ARG A 61 2.39 -22.08 13.50
N ALA A 62 1.29 -22.07 14.26
CA ALA A 62 1.24 -22.51 15.65
C ALA A 62 1.76 -23.96 15.83
N VAL A 63 1.27 -24.91 15.02
CA VAL A 63 1.75 -26.31 15.03
C VAL A 63 3.24 -26.38 14.74
N ARG A 64 3.73 -25.63 13.75
CA ARG A 64 5.16 -25.56 13.43
C ARG A 64 5.97 -25.01 14.60
N HIS A 65 5.51 -23.97 15.28
CA HIS A 65 6.20 -23.41 16.45
C HIS A 65 6.21 -24.39 17.63
N ARG A 66 5.10 -25.10 17.89
CA ARG A 66 5.01 -26.18 18.88
C ARG A 66 6.03 -27.29 18.61
N LEU A 67 6.07 -27.80 17.37
CA LEU A 67 7.04 -28.82 16.95
C LEU A 67 8.49 -28.33 17.07
N ARG A 68 8.74 -27.06 16.75
CA ARG A 68 10.07 -26.42 16.92
C ARG A 68 10.46 -26.32 18.39
N GLY A 69 9.52 -25.98 19.28
CA GLY A 69 9.74 -25.97 20.73
C GLY A 69 10.14 -27.36 21.25
N GLY A 70 9.41 -28.40 20.86
CA GLY A 70 9.75 -29.79 21.19
C GLY A 70 11.10 -30.22 20.63
N LYS A 71 11.41 -29.89 19.37
CA LYS A 71 12.72 -30.17 18.75
C LYS A 71 13.85 -29.45 19.48
N ARG A 72 13.65 -28.20 19.93
CA ARG A 72 14.64 -27.44 20.70
C ARG A 72 14.99 -28.17 21.98
N PHE A 73 13.99 -28.60 22.74
CA PHE A 73 14.19 -29.35 23.98
C PHE A 73 15.00 -30.64 23.72
N LYS A 74 14.61 -31.43 22.71
CA LYS A 74 15.31 -32.68 22.36
C LYS A 74 16.79 -32.45 22.02
N LEU A 75 17.10 -31.41 21.24
CA LEU A 75 18.48 -31.10 20.86
C LEU A 75 19.30 -30.54 22.02
N ALA A 76 18.72 -29.66 22.85
CA ALA A 76 19.40 -29.15 24.05
C ALA A 76 19.73 -30.30 25.03
N ARG A 77 18.79 -31.22 25.23
CA ARG A 77 19.04 -32.42 26.05
C ARG A 77 20.15 -33.29 25.44
N ARG A 78 20.11 -33.55 24.13
CA ARG A 78 21.16 -34.32 23.45
C ARG A 78 22.54 -33.70 23.64
N LEU A 79 22.64 -32.37 23.54
CA LEU A 79 23.89 -31.63 23.76
C LEU A 79 24.42 -31.84 25.17
N VAL A 80 23.58 -31.67 26.20
CA VAL A 80 23.97 -31.89 27.60
C VAL A 80 24.46 -33.32 27.83
N LEU A 81 23.77 -34.31 27.24
CA LEU A 81 24.16 -35.71 27.35
C LEU A 81 25.50 -35.99 26.67
N GLN A 82 25.78 -35.41 25.49
CA GLN A 82 27.08 -35.54 24.84
C GLN A 82 28.23 -34.99 25.69
N VAL A 83 28.00 -33.86 26.36
CA VAL A 83 28.98 -33.27 27.29
C VAL A 83 29.21 -34.20 28.48
N ILE A 84 28.13 -34.70 29.09
CA ILE A 84 28.23 -35.62 30.23
C ILE A 84 28.96 -36.91 29.84
N ASP A 85 28.62 -37.51 28.69
CA ASP A 85 29.29 -38.72 28.21
C ASP A 85 30.78 -38.47 27.92
N ALA A 86 31.14 -37.30 27.38
CA ALA A 86 32.54 -36.91 27.21
C ALA A 86 33.28 -36.76 28.54
N LEU A 87 32.66 -36.14 29.55
CA LEU A 87 33.23 -36.00 30.89
C LEU A 87 33.35 -37.35 31.62
N ARG A 88 32.37 -38.25 31.47
CA ARG A 88 32.39 -39.60 32.05
C ARG A 88 33.56 -40.43 31.51
N LYS A 89 33.91 -40.26 30.24
CA LYS A 89 35.09 -40.92 29.65
C LYS A 89 36.41 -40.43 30.27
N LEU A 90 36.45 -39.17 30.72
CA LEU A 90 37.62 -38.59 31.40
C LEU A 90 37.66 -38.95 32.89
N LYS A 91 36.50 -39.14 33.52
CA LYS A 91 36.35 -39.48 34.95
C LYS A 91 35.46 -40.72 35.11
N PRO A 92 35.96 -41.92 34.78
CA PRO A 92 35.17 -43.14 34.87
C PRO A 92 34.78 -43.47 36.32
N GLY A 93 33.61 -44.06 36.52
CA GLY A 93 33.13 -44.54 37.83
C GLY A 93 32.22 -43.57 38.63
N LEU A 94 32.15 -42.29 38.27
CA LEU A 94 31.32 -41.30 38.99
C LEU A 94 29.82 -41.46 38.79
N ILE A 95 29.39 -41.97 37.63
CA ILE A 95 27.99 -42.28 37.33
C ILE A 95 27.94 -43.65 36.67
N ARG A 96 27.30 -44.61 37.33
CA ARG A 96 27.13 -45.97 36.80
C ARG A 96 26.08 -46.01 35.70
N ASP A 97 26.18 -46.96 34.78
CA ASP A 97 25.23 -47.06 33.66
C ASP A 97 23.79 -47.31 34.13
N GLU A 98 23.61 -48.01 35.25
CA GLU A 98 22.32 -48.24 35.89
C GLU A 98 21.69 -46.95 36.45
N GLU A 99 22.51 -46.02 36.93
CA GLU A 99 22.09 -44.72 37.48
C GLU A 99 21.79 -43.71 36.36
N MET A 100 22.43 -43.88 35.20
CA MET A 100 22.35 -42.94 34.09
C MET A 100 20.91 -42.72 33.61
N ARG A 101 20.04 -43.74 33.62
CA ARG A 101 18.60 -43.54 33.30
C ARG A 101 17.92 -42.55 34.25
N ARG A 102 18.17 -42.67 35.56
CA ARG A 102 17.60 -41.77 36.58
C ARG A 102 18.20 -40.38 36.49
N THR A 103 19.49 -40.27 36.19
CA THR A 103 20.15 -38.98 35.92
C THR A 103 19.57 -38.30 34.67
N VAL A 104 19.34 -39.03 33.58
CA VAL A 104 18.72 -38.48 32.35
C VAL A 104 17.32 -37.92 32.63
N GLU A 105 16.55 -38.56 33.52
CA GLU A 105 15.25 -38.08 33.94
C GLU A 105 15.36 -36.75 34.72
N ALA A 106 16.26 -36.68 35.71
CA ALA A 106 16.56 -35.47 36.45
C ALA A 106 16.99 -34.32 35.52
N LEU A 107 17.97 -34.57 34.63
CA LEU A 107 18.43 -33.61 33.62
C LEU A 107 17.31 -33.14 32.69
N SER A 108 16.42 -34.05 32.30
CA SER A 108 15.27 -33.72 31.47
C SER A 108 14.28 -32.79 32.17
N SER A 109 14.12 -32.94 33.49
CA SER A 109 13.26 -32.06 34.29
C SER A 109 13.80 -30.63 34.32
N LEU A 110 15.11 -30.46 34.53
CA LEU A 110 15.79 -29.17 34.57
C LEU A 110 15.66 -28.41 33.26
N LEU A 111 15.73 -29.08 32.10
CA LEU A 111 15.66 -28.43 30.78
C LEU A 111 14.23 -28.09 30.31
N LYS A 112 13.19 -28.57 31.00
CA LYS A 112 11.78 -28.26 30.70
C LYS A 112 11.40 -26.89 31.28
N ARG A 113 10.29 -26.33 30.78
CA ARG A 113 9.67 -25.10 31.31
C ARG A 113 10.66 -23.96 31.58
N ARG A 114 11.64 -23.76 30.68
CA ARG A 114 12.73 -22.78 30.83
C ARG A 114 12.32 -21.30 30.94
N GLY A 115 11.04 -20.98 31.05
CA GLY A 115 10.55 -19.61 31.03
C GLY A 115 10.69 -18.90 29.68
N PHE A 116 10.02 -17.75 29.58
CA PHE A 116 10.08 -16.86 28.42
C PHE A 116 11.26 -15.89 28.52
N THR A 117 11.67 -15.29 27.40
CA THR A 117 12.70 -14.23 27.36
C THR A 117 12.12 -12.82 27.27
N ARG A 118 10.82 -12.73 27.00
CA ARG A 118 10.00 -11.51 26.98
C ARG A 118 8.61 -11.89 27.46
N ILE A 119 7.95 -11.02 28.22
CA ILE A 119 6.53 -11.16 28.53
C ILE A 119 5.75 -10.55 27.38
N GLU A 120 4.79 -11.30 26.86
CA GLU A 120 3.82 -10.82 25.88
C GLU A 120 2.41 -11.00 26.46
N SER A 121 1.63 -9.93 26.44
CA SER A 121 0.20 -9.99 26.73
C SER A 121 -0.51 -10.87 25.68
N GLU A 122 -1.49 -11.64 26.12
CA GLU A 122 -2.42 -12.38 25.25
C GLU A 122 -3.74 -11.62 25.04
N ALA A 123 -3.85 -10.39 25.55
CA ALA A 123 -5.04 -9.59 25.37
C ALA A 123 -5.25 -9.25 23.89
N GLN A 124 -6.49 -9.42 23.43
CA GLN A 124 -6.91 -9.05 22.08
C GLN A 124 -7.30 -7.57 22.02
N VAL A 125 -6.39 -6.69 22.43
CA VAL A 125 -6.56 -5.23 22.38
C VAL A 125 -5.55 -4.63 21.42
N ASP A 126 -5.89 -3.50 20.81
CA ASP A 126 -5.00 -2.82 19.86
C ASP A 126 -4.08 -1.84 20.59
N PRO A 127 -2.78 -2.16 20.74
CA PRO A 127 -1.85 -1.32 21.49
C PRO A 127 -1.50 -0.03 20.77
N THR A 128 -1.85 0.14 19.48
CA THR A 128 -1.59 1.41 18.75
C THR A 128 -2.34 2.60 19.33
N THR A 129 -3.36 2.35 20.16
CA THR A 129 -4.03 3.39 20.95
C THR A 129 -3.03 4.15 21.85
N LEU A 130 -1.98 3.46 22.32
CA LEU A 130 -0.93 4.04 23.17
C LEU A 130 0.03 4.96 22.40
N ASP A 131 0.14 4.80 21.08
CA ASP A 131 0.93 5.71 20.23
C ASP A 131 0.24 7.07 20.03
N SER A 132 -1.07 7.13 20.31
CA SER A 132 -1.91 8.26 19.94
C SER A 132 -2.13 9.27 21.07
N VAL A 133 -1.60 8.98 22.27
CA VAL A 133 -1.79 9.81 23.47
C VAL A 133 -0.52 10.57 23.86
N ASP A 134 -0.67 11.74 24.46
CA ASP A 134 0.47 12.55 24.88
C ASP A 134 1.08 12.03 26.20
N PRO A 135 2.40 11.74 26.25
CA PRO A 135 3.05 11.25 27.46
C PRO A 135 2.96 12.19 28.66
N ALA A 136 2.86 13.50 28.45
CA ALA A 136 2.79 14.48 29.53
C ALA A 136 1.57 14.25 30.44
N VAL A 137 0.44 13.84 29.87
CA VAL A 137 -0.79 13.56 30.61
C VAL A 137 -0.62 12.40 31.60
N PHE A 138 0.23 11.42 31.28
CA PHE A 138 0.50 10.28 32.16
C PHE A 138 1.60 10.59 33.17
N ALA A 139 2.63 11.32 32.75
CA ALA A 139 3.74 11.73 33.61
C ALA A 139 3.29 12.67 34.76
N ASP A 140 2.31 13.54 34.49
CA ASP A 140 1.79 14.51 35.47
C ASP A 140 0.66 13.93 36.36
N HIS A 141 0.25 12.68 36.14
CA HIS A 141 -0.81 12.05 36.92
C HIS A 141 -0.25 11.48 38.22
N GLU A 142 -0.88 11.79 39.37
CA GLU A 142 -0.39 11.48 40.72
C GLU A 142 0.09 10.03 40.91
N THR A 143 -0.68 9.05 40.41
CA THR A 143 -0.34 7.63 40.53
C THR A 143 0.44 7.05 39.34
N LEU A 144 0.41 7.71 38.17
CA LEU A 144 1.02 7.16 36.94
C LEU A 144 2.39 7.80 36.63
N GLY A 145 2.68 8.97 37.19
CA GLY A 145 3.95 9.69 37.00
C GLY A 145 5.18 8.93 37.48
N GLY A 146 5.01 7.98 38.41
CA GLY A 146 6.09 7.07 38.80
C GLY A 146 6.44 6.01 37.75
N PHE A 147 5.60 5.82 36.75
CA PHE A 147 5.74 4.79 35.71
C PHE A 147 6.02 5.38 34.32
N PHE A 148 5.59 6.61 34.07
CA PHE A 148 5.70 7.27 32.77
C PHE A 148 6.42 8.62 32.88
N SER A 149 7.18 8.94 31.83
CA SER A 149 8.06 10.09 31.73
C SER A 149 7.76 10.95 30.50
N LEU A 150 8.21 12.21 30.54
CA LEU A 150 8.04 13.16 29.45
C LEU A 150 8.86 12.77 28.22
N GLY A 151 8.34 13.08 27.03
CA GLY A 151 9.11 13.05 25.77
C GLY A 151 9.29 11.68 25.11
N ILE A 152 8.87 10.58 25.76
CA ILE A 152 8.90 9.22 25.18
C ILE A 152 7.46 8.73 24.98
N PRO A 153 7.07 8.18 23.80
CA PRO A 153 5.72 7.66 23.58
C PRO A 153 5.31 6.59 24.61
N ILE A 154 4.04 6.61 25.04
CA ILE A 154 3.51 5.69 26.06
C ILE A 154 3.66 4.23 25.65
N SER A 155 3.49 3.90 24.37
CA SER A 155 3.74 2.57 23.82
C SER A 155 5.18 2.08 24.06
N THR A 156 6.18 2.94 23.80
CA THR A 156 7.60 2.61 24.01
C THR A 156 7.92 2.45 25.49
N GLN A 157 7.32 3.30 26.34
CA GLN A 157 7.47 3.17 27.79
C GLN A 157 6.80 1.89 28.33
N TRP A 158 5.61 1.55 27.83
CA TRP A 158 4.92 0.30 28.14
C TRP A 158 5.72 -0.92 27.69
N ASP A 159 6.32 -0.88 26.50
CA ASP A 159 7.18 -1.95 25.98
C ASP A 159 8.38 -2.24 26.90
N ALA A 160 8.93 -1.21 27.56
CA ALA A 160 9.98 -1.38 28.55
C ALA A 160 9.41 -1.86 29.91
N LEU A 161 8.35 -1.21 30.40
CA LEU A 161 7.74 -1.47 31.71
C LEU A 161 7.16 -2.89 31.79
N SER A 162 6.52 -3.36 30.71
CA SER A 162 5.95 -4.72 30.59
C SER A 162 6.97 -5.84 30.79
N GLN A 163 8.27 -5.54 30.68
CA GLN A 163 9.35 -6.51 30.91
C GLN A 163 9.77 -6.61 32.38
N ASN A 164 9.18 -5.80 33.26
CA ASN A 164 9.38 -5.86 34.71
C ASN A 164 8.08 -6.31 35.41
N PRO A 165 7.94 -7.61 35.75
CA PRO A 165 6.76 -8.17 36.41
C PRO A 165 6.29 -7.39 37.64
N GLY A 166 7.23 -6.98 38.50
CA GLY A 166 6.90 -6.24 39.71
C GLY A 166 6.35 -4.85 39.41
N ALA A 167 6.94 -4.16 38.44
CA ALA A 167 6.44 -2.85 37.99
C ALA A 167 5.05 -2.97 37.33
N VAL A 168 4.79 -4.04 36.57
CA VAL A 168 3.47 -4.30 35.97
C VAL A 168 2.42 -4.57 37.03
N GLU A 169 2.73 -5.36 38.05
CA GLU A 169 1.82 -5.61 39.18
C GLU A 169 1.50 -4.32 39.96
N GLN A 170 2.51 -3.47 40.18
CA GLN A 170 2.33 -2.17 40.83
C GLN A 170 1.49 -1.23 39.97
N LEU A 171 1.79 -1.11 38.67
CA LEU A 171 1.01 -0.30 37.74
C LEU A 171 -0.43 -0.79 37.68
N PHE A 172 -0.67 -2.10 37.58
CA PHE A 172 -2.02 -2.67 37.49
C PHE A 172 -2.89 -2.28 38.70
N LYS A 173 -2.28 -2.19 39.90
CA LYS A 173 -2.95 -1.70 41.11
C LYS A 173 -3.17 -0.19 41.11
N ALA A 174 -2.28 0.57 40.46
CA ALA A 174 -2.30 2.03 40.41
C ALA A 174 -3.17 2.60 39.27
N LEU A 175 -3.56 1.78 38.28
CA LEU A 175 -4.33 2.21 37.11
C LEU A 175 -5.74 2.70 37.52
N PRO A 176 -6.11 3.94 37.16
CA PRO A 176 -7.45 4.46 37.43
C PRO A 176 -8.50 3.82 36.51
N SER A 177 -9.78 4.04 36.81
CA SER A 177 -10.84 3.67 35.87
C SER A 177 -10.76 4.55 34.62
N ALA A 178 -11.11 3.99 33.45
CA ALA A 178 -11.14 4.73 32.19
C ALA A 178 -12.04 5.99 32.24
N LYS A 179 -13.11 5.93 33.06
CA LYS A 179 -14.03 7.06 33.25
C LYS A 179 -13.36 8.19 34.04
N ASP A 180 -12.66 7.84 35.11
CA ASP A 180 -12.01 8.81 36.00
C ASP A 180 -10.82 9.46 35.32
N PHE A 181 -10.02 8.68 34.60
CA PHE A 181 -8.91 9.23 33.82
C PHE A 181 -9.41 10.17 32.72
N GLY A 182 -10.49 9.83 32.03
CA GLY A 182 -11.10 10.75 31.06
C GLY A 182 -11.61 12.05 31.70
N LYS A 183 -12.03 12.02 32.97
CA LYS A 183 -12.41 13.22 33.72
C LYS A 183 -11.17 14.06 34.08
N TYR A 184 -10.12 13.43 34.60
CA TYR A 184 -8.82 14.06 34.85
C TYR A 184 -8.28 14.81 33.64
N VAL A 185 -8.31 14.19 32.45
CA VAL A 185 -7.88 14.84 31.20
C VAL A 185 -8.69 16.09 30.91
N THR A 186 -10.00 16.05 31.10
CA THR A 186 -10.87 17.20 30.82
C THR A 186 -10.61 18.37 31.79
N GLU A 187 -10.28 18.06 33.05
CA GLU A 187 -10.11 19.05 34.12
C GLU A 187 -8.70 19.65 34.18
N GLN A 188 -7.67 18.81 34.04
CA GLN A 188 -6.26 19.21 34.20
C GLN A 188 -5.56 19.51 32.87
N PHE A 189 -6.09 19.01 31.75
CA PHE A 189 -5.59 19.28 30.40
C PHE A 189 -6.72 19.70 29.45
N PRO A 190 -7.30 20.91 29.65
CA PRO A 190 -8.42 21.39 28.84
C PRO A 190 -8.17 21.34 27.33
N GLU A 191 -6.91 21.47 26.89
CA GLU A 191 -6.49 21.33 25.49
C GLU A 191 -6.75 19.93 24.90
N PHE A 192 -6.86 18.90 25.75
CA PHE A 192 -7.13 17.51 25.36
C PHE A 192 -8.55 17.05 25.72
N ALA A 193 -9.43 17.94 26.19
CA ALA A 193 -10.80 17.60 26.59
C ALA A 193 -11.60 16.88 25.48
N GLU A 194 -11.48 17.32 24.23
CA GLU A 194 -12.13 16.69 23.06
C GLU A 194 -11.58 15.27 22.76
N GLN A 195 -10.38 14.95 23.27
CA GLN A 195 -9.74 13.64 23.14
C GLN A 195 -10.00 12.71 24.34
N LYS A 196 -10.89 13.09 25.27
CA LYS A 196 -11.23 12.30 26.48
C LYS A 196 -11.41 10.80 26.21
N LYS A 197 -12.11 10.45 25.14
CA LYS A 197 -12.38 9.04 24.79
C LYS A 197 -11.08 8.30 24.43
N LEU A 198 -10.16 8.94 23.72
CA LEU A 198 -8.87 8.36 23.34
C LEU A 198 -8.03 8.00 24.57
N TYR A 199 -7.92 8.92 25.53
CA TYR A 199 -7.19 8.68 26.78
C TYR A 199 -7.89 7.62 27.67
N ALA A 200 -9.22 7.63 27.72
CA ALA A 200 -9.98 6.58 28.39
C ALA A 200 -9.74 5.19 27.77
N ASP A 201 -9.69 5.12 26.43
CA ASP A 201 -9.42 3.87 25.72
C ASP A 201 -7.95 3.42 25.90
N ALA A 202 -6.98 4.34 25.97
CA ALA A 202 -5.59 4.02 26.32
C ALA A 202 -5.46 3.36 27.71
N ILE A 203 -6.20 3.85 28.71
CA ILE A 203 -6.25 3.22 30.05
C ILE A 203 -6.87 1.82 29.99
N LYS A 204 -7.91 1.60 29.17
CA LYS A 204 -8.47 0.25 28.99
C LYS A 204 -7.46 -0.71 28.38
N VAL A 205 -6.68 -0.24 27.40
CA VAL A 205 -5.61 -1.02 26.77
C VAL A 205 -4.56 -1.38 27.83
N LEU A 206 -4.00 -0.41 28.54
CA LEU A 206 -3.01 -0.65 29.61
C LEU A 206 -3.55 -1.61 30.68
N SER A 207 -4.80 -1.43 31.11
CA SER A 207 -5.44 -2.30 32.10
C SER A 207 -5.58 -3.74 31.62
N SER A 208 -6.01 -3.93 30.37
CA SER A 208 -6.17 -5.26 29.77
C SER A 208 -4.83 -5.96 29.57
N GLU A 209 -3.83 -5.23 29.07
CA GLU A 209 -2.47 -5.70 28.87
C GLU A 209 -1.82 -6.09 30.19
N ALA A 210 -1.83 -5.19 31.18
CA ALA A 210 -1.28 -5.46 32.51
C ALA A 210 -1.99 -6.64 33.20
N LYS A 211 -3.32 -6.71 33.11
CA LYS A 211 -4.09 -7.84 33.65
C LYS A 211 -3.69 -9.17 33.01
N SER A 212 -3.53 -9.21 31.68
CA SER A 212 -3.10 -10.41 30.97
C SER A 212 -1.74 -10.88 31.47
N ILE A 213 -0.79 -9.95 31.64
CA ILE A 213 0.55 -10.27 32.14
C ILE A 213 0.49 -10.80 33.57
N VAL A 214 -0.23 -10.13 34.47
CA VAL A 214 -0.39 -10.57 35.87
C VAL A 214 -1.04 -11.96 35.94
N MET A 215 -2.05 -12.23 35.11
CA MET A 215 -2.69 -13.54 35.04
C MET A 215 -1.73 -14.63 34.57
N GLN A 216 -0.92 -14.36 33.53
CA GLN A 216 0.11 -15.30 33.07
C GLN A 216 1.14 -15.62 34.16
N LEU A 217 1.59 -14.60 34.89
CA LEU A 217 2.51 -14.79 36.02
C LEU A 217 1.88 -15.70 37.09
N GLY A 218 0.60 -15.50 37.41
CA GLY A 218 -0.16 -16.34 38.34
C GLY A 218 -0.33 -17.80 37.88
N LEU A 219 -0.37 -18.05 36.56
CA LEU A 219 -0.41 -19.40 35.95
C LEU A 219 0.97 -20.09 35.91
N GLY A 220 2.00 -19.47 36.48
CA GLY A 220 3.36 -20.03 36.54
C GLY A 220 4.18 -19.82 35.28
N HIS A 221 3.82 -18.83 34.44
CA HIS A 221 4.68 -18.36 33.38
C HIS A 221 5.71 -17.39 33.98
N HIS A 222 6.99 -17.77 33.97
CA HIS A 222 8.04 -16.94 34.55
C HIS A 222 9.12 -16.57 33.53
N HIS A 223 9.78 -15.45 33.81
CA HIS A 223 10.93 -15.02 33.02
C HIS A 223 12.09 -16.01 33.17
N ARG A 224 12.93 -16.09 32.14
CA ARG A 224 14.12 -16.95 32.07
C ARG A 224 15.02 -16.80 33.30
N SER A 225 15.19 -15.60 33.84
CA SER A 225 15.98 -15.36 35.05
C SER A 225 15.38 -16.05 36.28
N LYS A 226 14.06 -16.03 36.44
CA LYS A 226 13.39 -16.69 37.56
C LYS A 226 13.49 -18.21 37.45
N TYR A 227 13.45 -18.74 36.22
CA TYR A 227 13.74 -20.15 35.98
C TYR A 227 15.14 -20.56 36.47
N PHE A 228 16.17 -19.71 36.30
CA PHE A 228 17.52 -20.00 36.82
C PHE A 228 17.55 -20.15 38.34
N GLU A 229 16.77 -19.34 39.06
CA GLU A 229 16.63 -19.44 40.52
C GLU A 229 15.89 -20.73 40.92
N MET A 230 14.81 -21.07 40.22
CA MET A 230 14.01 -22.25 40.52
C MET A 230 14.81 -23.54 40.33
N ILE A 231 15.56 -23.67 39.23
CA ILE A 231 16.34 -24.90 39.00
C ILE A 231 17.49 -25.05 39.99
N ALA A 232 18.05 -23.95 40.51
CA ALA A 232 19.08 -24.01 41.54
C ALA A 232 18.53 -24.67 42.82
N HIS A 233 17.32 -24.27 43.20
CA HIS A 233 16.65 -24.87 44.34
C HIS A 233 16.26 -26.34 44.11
N ASP A 234 15.86 -26.71 42.90
CA ASP A 234 15.54 -28.10 42.55
C ASP A 234 16.80 -29.00 42.54
N MET A 235 17.94 -28.47 42.07
CA MET A 235 19.23 -29.19 42.03
C MET A 235 19.69 -29.61 43.43
N LEU A 236 19.59 -28.72 44.43
CA LEU A 236 19.95 -28.99 45.83
C LEU A 236 19.17 -30.15 46.46
N ARG A 237 17.97 -30.44 45.95
CA ARG A 237 17.05 -31.44 46.53
C ARG A 237 17.06 -32.76 45.77
N ASP A 238 17.77 -32.87 44.65
CA ASP A 238 17.75 -34.05 43.79
C ASP A 238 19.07 -34.85 43.87
N PRO A 239 19.12 -35.92 44.69
CA PRO A 239 20.35 -36.70 44.89
C PRO A 239 20.83 -37.41 43.62
N ARG A 240 19.98 -37.52 42.58
CA ARG A 240 20.33 -38.15 41.29
C ARG A 240 21.35 -37.34 40.48
N LEU A 241 21.60 -36.08 40.87
CA LEU A 241 22.51 -35.17 40.19
C LEU A 241 23.91 -35.11 40.82
N GLN A 242 24.14 -35.76 41.97
CA GLN A 242 25.39 -35.66 42.72
C GLN A 242 26.62 -36.02 41.86
N GLY A 243 26.58 -37.17 41.17
CA GLY A 243 27.67 -37.56 40.25
C GLY A 243 27.86 -36.58 39.08
N VAL A 244 26.81 -35.86 38.67
CA VAL A 244 26.92 -34.80 37.64
C VAL A 244 27.64 -33.58 38.20
N PHE A 245 27.36 -33.19 39.44
CA PHE A 245 28.07 -32.08 40.09
C PHE A 245 29.57 -32.38 40.18
N GLU A 246 29.95 -33.60 40.54
CA GLU A 246 31.35 -34.05 40.60
C GLU A 246 32.03 -34.10 39.21
N LEU A 247 31.30 -34.48 38.15
CA LEU A 247 31.80 -34.41 36.78
C LEU A 247 32.17 -32.98 36.38
N PHE A 248 31.29 -32.01 36.69
CA PHE A 248 31.47 -30.59 36.38
C PHE A 248 32.38 -29.85 37.39
N GLY A 249 32.72 -30.50 38.51
CA GLY A 249 33.57 -29.98 39.59
C GLY A 249 32.80 -29.28 40.71
N SER A 250 31.59 -28.79 40.45
CA SER A 250 30.67 -28.29 41.47
C SER A 250 29.24 -28.18 40.95
N GLU A 251 28.28 -28.09 41.86
CA GLU A 251 26.88 -27.78 41.55
C GLU A 251 26.76 -26.45 40.80
N GLU A 252 27.39 -25.38 41.30
CA GLU A 252 27.31 -24.04 40.70
C GLU A 252 27.83 -24.00 39.26
N ARG A 253 28.89 -24.76 38.94
CA ARG A 253 29.41 -24.88 37.57
C ARG A 253 28.41 -25.56 36.65
N PHE A 254 27.81 -26.67 37.12
CA PHE A 254 26.79 -27.39 36.36
C PHE A 254 25.51 -26.55 36.14
N LYS A 255 25.05 -25.86 37.19
CA LYS A 255 23.92 -24.91 37.14
C LYS A 255 24.16 -23.83 36.11
N THR A 256 25.33 -23.20 36.14
CA THR A 256 25.71 -22.13 35.20
C THR A 256 25.70 -22.64 33.77
N PHE A 257 26.29 -23.82 33.53
CA PHE A 257 26.27 -24.48 32.22
C PHE A 257 24.85 -24.78 31.73
N ILE A 258 24.00 -25.41 32.55
CA ILE A 258 22.61 -25.74 32.20
C ILE A 258 21.80 -24.48 31.91
N CYS A 259 21.96 -23.42 32.69
CA CYS A 259 21.30 -22.15 32.46
C CYS A 259 21.73 -21.54 31.11
N ASN A 260 23.03 -21.55 30.82
CA ASN A 260 23.55 -21.10 29.53
C ASN A 260 22.98 -21.94 28.37
N VAL A 261 23.05 -23.27 28.43
CA VAL A 261 22.45 -24.16 27.41
C VAL A 261 20.94 -23.92 27.29
N SER A 262 20.27 -23.59 28.38
CA SER A 262 18.85 -23.23 28.41
C SER A 262 18.56 -21.92 27.68
N ASN A 263 19.55 -21.09 27.39
CA ASN A 263 19.39 -19.91 26.54
C ASN A 263 19.51 -20.18 25.04
N LEU A 264 20.19 -21.26 24.62
CA LEU A 264 20.35 -21.58 23.21
C LEU A 264 19.02 -21.66 22.46
N GLN A 265 18.95 -20.93 21.36
CA GLN A 265 17.85 -20.99 20.42
C GLN A 265 17.94 -22.26 19.55
N LEU A 266 16.80 -22.71 19.01
CA LEU A 266 16.74 -23.87 18.12
C LEU A 266 17.69 -23.75 16.92
N ARG A 267 17.91 -22.53 16.43
CA ARG A 267 18.75 -22.26 15.26
C ARG A 267 20.21 -22.68 15.50
N ALA A 268 20.80 -22.24 16.61
CA ALA A 268 22.16 -22.62 16.99
C ALA A 268 22.29 -24.13 17.22
N LEU A 269 21.34 -24.73 17.94
CA LEU A 269 21.32 -26.18 18.14
C LEU A 269 21.26 -26.95 16.81
N ARG A 270 20.50 -26.45 15.82
CA ARG A 270 20.50 -27.06 14.48
C ARG A 270 21.84 -26.96 13.81
N TRP A 271 22.54 -25.82 13.87
CA TRP A 271 23.88 -25.68 13.27
C TRP A 271 24.90 -26.63 13.90
N TYR A 272 24.85 -26.84 15.22
CA TYR A 272 25.75 -27.79 15.89
C TYR A 272 25.47 -29.24 15.43
N PHE A 273 24.20 -29.64 15.41
CA PHE A 273 23.77 -30.98 14.99
C PHE A 273 23.60 -31.15 13.48
N ASP A 274 23.98 -30.16 12.67
CA ASP A 274 24.04 -30.26 11.22
C ASP A 274 25.34 -31.00 10.89
N GLU A 275 25.29 -32.31 11.03
CA GLU A 275 26.41 -33.22 10.82
C GLU A 275 25.89 -34.46 10.09
N PRO A 276 26.23 -34.64 8.80
CA PRO A 276 25.75 -35.78 8.02
C PRO A 276 26.32 -37.11 8.51
N ASN A 277 27.51 -37.13 9.13
CA ASN A 277 28.08 -38.36 9.68
C ASN A 277 27.47 -38.67 11.07
N PRO A 278 26.70 -39.77 11.22
CA PRO A 278 26.03 -40.09 12.49
C PRO A 278 26.99 -40.34 13.66
N GLU A 279 28.17 -40.90 13.40
CA GLU A 279 29.17 -41.20 14.43
C GLU A 279 29.76 -39.92 15.01
N VAL A 280 30.13 -38.98 14.13
CA VAL A 280 30.63 -37.65 14.51
C VAL A 280 29.51 -36.83 15.17
N ALA A 281 28.29 -36.89 14.62
CA ALA A 281 27.13 -36.18 15.16
C ALA A 281 26.76 -36.60 16.59
N ASN A 282 27.15 -37.82 17.00
CA ASN A 282 26.90 -38.36 18.33
C ASN A 282 27.99 -38.01 19.35
N GLN A 283 29.11 -37.42 18.93
CA GLN A 283 30.21 -37.05 19.81
C GLN A 283 30.16 -35.57 20.22
N TRP A 284 30.73 -35.27 21.39
CA TRP A 284 30.95 -33.90 21.82
C TRP A 284 32.09 -33.28 20.99
N ASN A 285 31.84 -32.12 20.39
CA ASN A 285 32.85 -31.36 19.65
C ASN A 285 32.91 -29.92 20.20
N PRO A 286 33.90 -29.61 21.07
CA PRO A 286 34.00 -28.30 21.72
C PRO A 286 34.28 -27.17 20.72
N GLU A 287 35.11 -27.40 19.71
CA GLU A 287 35.47 -26.40 18.69
C GLU A 287 34.24 -25.99 17.86
N LYS A 288 33.49 -26.98 17.32
CA LYS A 288 32.24 -26.74 16.59
C LYS A 288 31.22 -26.03 17.48
N PHE A 289 31.15 -26.41 18.76
CA PHE A 289 30.24 -25.79 19.71
C PHE A 289 30.56 -24.31 19.96
N GLN A 290 31.84 -23.96 20.16
CA GLN A 290 32.29 -22.58 20.31
C GLN A 290 31.93 -21.73 19.09
N VAL A 291 32.23 -22.21 17.88
CA VAL A 291 31.90 -21.52 16.63
C VAL A 291 30.39 -21.25 16.52
N VAL A 292 29.57 -22.27 16.80
CA VAL A 292 28.10 -22.16 16.73
C VAL A 292 27.55 -21.21 17.79
N TRP A 293 28.11 -21.23 18.99
CA TRP A 293 27.71 -20.35 20.08
C TRP A 293 27.97 -18.88 19.74
N LEU A 294 29.21 -18.58 19.34
CA LEU A 294 29.62 -17.24 18.91
C LEU A 294 28.78 -16.75 17.73
N ARG A 295 28.52 -17.63 16.75
CA ARG A 295 27.62 -17.32 15.62
C ARG A 295 26.19 -17.01 16.10
N GLY A 296 25.70 -17.71 17.11
CA GLY A 296 24.40 -17.46 17.74
C GLY A 296 24.29 -16.07 18.35
N LEU A 297 25.29 -15.68 19.15
CA LEU A 297 25.33 -14.35 19.79
C LEU A 297 25.45 -13.22 18.76
N LYS A 298 26.29 -13.40 17.72
CA LYS A 298 26.43 -12.43 16.62
C LYS A 298 25.15 -12.19 15.81
N TYR A 299 24.17 -13.10 15.90
CA TYR A 299 22.89 -12.97 15.21
C TYR A 299 21.89 -12.09 15.96
N PHE A 300 22.09 -11.85 17.25
CA PHE A 300 21.15 -11.09 18.06
C PHE A 300 21.19 -9.59 17.74
N HIS A 301 20.03 -8.95 17.83
CA HIS A 301 19.83 -7.52 17.62
C HIS A 301 19.36 -6.85 18.92
N PRO A 302 20.23 -6.70 19.93
CA PRO A 302 19.86 -6.07 21.20
C PRO A 302 19.83 -4.54 21.07
N ASP A 303 19.29 -3.88 22.11
CA ASP A 303 19.46 -2.45 22.35
C ASP A 303 20.94 -2.04 22.50
N ALA A 304 21.21 -0.74 22.53
CA ALA A 304 22.56 -0.20 22.50
C ALA A 304 23.42 -0.62 23.71
N GLU A 305 22.83 -0.64 24.91
CA GLU A 305 23.53 -1.00 26.15
C GLU A 305 23.91 -2.48 26.14
N ARG A 306 22.94 -3.36 25.86
CA ARG A 306 23.17 -4.81 25.78
C ARG A 306 24.03 -5.20 24.60
N LYS A 307 24.08 -4.40 23.53
CA LYS A 307 25.01 -4.61 22.41
C LYS A 307 26.47 -4.50 22.86
N ALA A 308 26.79 -3.57 23.76
CA ALA A 308 28.14 -3.40 24.28
C ALA A 308 28.55 -4.59 25.17
N ASP A 309 27.69 -4.99 26.12
CA ASP A 309 27.95 -6.17 26.97
C ASP A 309 28.07 -7.46 26.14
N MET A 310 27.20 -7.64 25.14
CA MET A 310 27.27 -8.84 24.30
C MET A 310 28.52 -8.86 23.42
N LYS A 311 29.03 -7.71 22.98
CA LYS A 311 30.32 -7.63 22.28
C LYS A 311 31.44 -8.11 23.21
N LYS A 312 31.47 -7.62 24.45
CA LYS A 312 32.43 -8.04 25.46
C LYS A 312 32.35 -9.55 25.72
N LEU A 313 31.14 -10.09 25.87
CA LEU A 313 30.91 -11.53 26.02
C LEU A 313 31.42 -12.34 24.81
N ILE A 314 31.20 -11.85 23.58
CA ILE A 314 31.71 -12.51 22.37
C ILE A 314 33.24 -12.55 22.39
N ASP A 315 33.89 -11.46 22.78
CA ASP A 315 35.36 -11.38 22.86
C ASP A 315 35.91 -12.33 23.93
N GLU A 316 35.29 -12.36 25.12
CA GLU A 316 35.61 -13.29 26.22
C GLU A 316 35.51 -14.76 25.77
N LEU A 317 34.40 -15.14 25.12
CA LEU A 317 34.17 -16.51 24.65
C LEU A 317 35.05 -16.87 23.44
N THR A 318 35.48 -15.89 22.64
CA THR A 318 36.40 -16.11 21.51
C THR A 318 37.82 -16.38 22.01
N ALA A 319 38.24 -15.70 23.08
CA ALA A 319 39.57 -15.88 23.67
C ALA A 319 39.70 -17.17 24.50
N SER A 320 38.58 -17.77 24.92
CA SER A 320 38.62 -19.02 25.70
C SER A 320 39.16 -20.20 24.88
N LYS A 321 40.07 -20.96 25.49
CA LYS A 321 40.56 -22.24 24.94
C LYS A 321 39.62 -23.41 25.26
N ASP A 322 38.79 -23.28 26.29
CA ASP A 322 37.80 -24.27 26.69
C ASP A 322 36.43 -23.61 26.81
N ILE A 323 35.58 -23.86 25.81
CA ILE A 323 34.22 -23.32 25.78
C ILE A 323 33.34 -23.91 26.88
N LEU A 324 33.60 -25.15 27.32
CA LEU A 324 32.83 -25.78 28.38
C LEU A 324 33.12 -25.06 29.71
N ASP A 325 34.39 -24.85 30.04
CA ASP A 325 34.79 -24.12 31.24
C ASP A 325 34.26 -22.69 31.25
N ALA A 326 34.39 -21.98 30.13
CA ALA A 326 33.86 -20.62 29.99
C ALA A 326 32.35 -20.54 30.24
N LEU A 327 31.57 -21.51 29.75
CA LEU A 327 30.12 -21.54 29.99
C LEU A 327 29.72 -22.06 31.37
N CYS A 328 30.64 -22.67 32.12
CA CYS A 328 30.45 -23.02 33.53
C CYS A 328 30.67 -21.80 34.46
N THR A 329 31.25 -20.71 33.96
CA THR A 329 31.58 -19.52 34.76
C THR A 329 30.88 -18.24 34.28
N THR A 330 30.41 -18.21 33.02
CA THR A 330 29.66 -17.08 32.47
C THR A 330 28.26 -16.94 33.10
N ASP A 331 27.93 -15.77 33.66
CA ASP A 331 26.57 -15.48 34.15
C ASP A 331 25.52 -15.73 33.04
N PRO A 332 24.60 -16.68 33.23
CA PRO A 332 23.61 -17.04 32.22
C PRO A 332 22.61 -15.91 31.92
N ARG A 333 22.54 -14.85 32.74
CA ARG A 333 21.74 -13.65 32.41
C ARG A 333 22.28 -12.94 31.17
N ARG A 334 23.60 -12.93 30.98
CA ARG A 334 24.27 -12.30 29.82
C ARG A 334 23.99 -13.03 28.51
N THR A 335 23.66 -14.32 28.56
CA THR A 335 23.37 -15.13 27.37
C THR A 335 21.88 -15.24 27.04
N ILE A 336 20.98 -14.61 27.82
CA ILE A 336 19.55 -14.58 27.50
C ILE A 336 19.37 -13.94 26.10
N PRO A 337 18.66 -14.59 25.15
CA PRO A 337 18.41 -13.98 23.85
C PRO A 337 17.54 -12.72 23.97
N PRO A 338 17.85 -11.61 23.27
CA PRO A 338 16.93 -10.48 23.13
C PRO A 338 15.75 -10.84 22.20
N TYR A 339 14.82 -9.90 22.02
CA TYR A 339 13.70 -10.07 21.09
C TYR A 339 14.20 -10.31 19.66
N GLU A 340 13.51 -11.17 18.91
CA GLU A 340 13.92 -11.49 17.55
C GLU A 340 13.44 -10.38 16.59
N ASP A 341 14.38 -9.57 16.12
CA ASP A 341 14.12 -8.56 15.09
C ASP A 341 14.43 -9.13 13.69
N GLN A 342 13.38 -9.49 12.94
CA GLN A 342 13.47 -9.93 11.54
C GLN A 342 13.14 -8.80 10.55
N ASN A 343 13.53 -7.55 10.85
CA ASN A 343 13.27 -6.36 10.04
C ASN A 343 13.77 -6.42 8.58
N ASN A 344 14.62 -7.40 8.21
CA ASN A 344 15.12 -7.58 6.84
C ASN A 344 14.76 -8.95 6.24
N ARG A 345 13.67 -9.57 6.69
CA ARG A 345 13.23 -10.86 6.15
C ARG A 345 12.29 -10.68 4.96
N ARG A 346 12.76 -11.11 3.78
CA ARG A 346 12.01 -10.96 2.51
C ARG A 346 11.51 -9.51 2.32
N PRO A 347 12.43 -8.53 2.33
CA PRO A 347 12.06 -7.13 2.13
C PRO A 347 11.31 -6.97 0.81
N PRO A 348 10.45 -5.93 0.68
CA PRO A 348 9.76 -5.66 -0.56
C PRO A 348 10.76 -5.39 -1.69
N PHE A 349 10.26 -5.41 -2.92
CA PHE A 349 11.02 -5.04 -4.11
C PHE A 349 10.49 -3.73 -4.67
N ASP A 350 11.40 -2.87 -5.10
CA ASP A 350 11.06 -1.68 -5.89
C ASP A 350 10.38 -2.11 -7.20
N GLN A 351 9.16 -1.62 -7.42
CA GLN A 351 8.31 -1.92 -8.58
C GLN A 351 8.47 -0.88 -9.71
N THR A 352 9.39 0.07 -9.57
CA THR A 352 9.67 1.10 -10.58
C THR A 352 10.08 0.46 -11.90
N LEU A 353 9.57 0.99 -13.01
CA LEU A 353 9.86 0.54 -14.37
C LEU A 353 10.86 1.46 -15.05
N TRP A 354 11.94 0.88 -15.55
CA TRP A 354 13.03 1.55 -16.26
C TRP A 354 13.13 1.06 -17.70
N LEU A 355 13.60 1.89 -18.62
CA LEU A 355 13.97 1.40 -19.95
C LEU A 355 15.09 0.35 -19.84
N SER A 356 14.86 -0.83 -20.41
CA SER A 356 15.80 -1.95 -20.45
C SER A 356 16.87 -1.70 -21.50
N ALA A 357 18.07 -1.35 -21.06
CA ALA A 357 19.21 -1.15 -21.96
C ALA A 357 19.54 -2.41 -22.78
N ALA A 358 19.39 -3.60 -22.18
CA ALA A 358 19.63 -4.86 -22.85
C ALA A 358 18.64 -5.05 -24.02
N GLU A 359 17.36 -4.77 -23.78
CA GLU A 359 16.34 -4.91 -24.83
C GLU A 359 16.48 -3.85 -25.92
N LEU A 360 16.80 -2.61 -25.53
CA LEU A 360 17.06 -1.53 -26.48
C LEU A 360 18.23 -1.89 -27.41
N THR A 361 19.34 -2.41 -26.87
CA THR A 361 20.48 -2.86 -27.68
C THR A 361 20.11 -4.05 -28.56
N ARG A 362 19.33 -5.02 -28.05
CA ARG A 362 18.89 -6.18 -28.84
C ARG A 362 18.04 -5.78 -30.05
N ARG A 363 17.14 -4.80 -29.90
CA ARG A 363 16.21 -4.37 -30.97
C ARG A 363 16.81 -3.33 -31.90
N TYR A 364 17.54 -2.36 -31.35
CA TYR A 364 17.91 -1.14 -32.07
C TYR A 364 19.43 -0.97 -32.24
N GLY A 365 20.25 -1.91 -31.74
CA GLY A 365 21.71 -1.79 -31.76
C GLY A 365 22.17 -0.51 -31.04
N ASP A 366 23.09 0.24 -31.64
CA ASP A 366 23.55 1.53 -31.09
C ASP A 366 22.64 2.72 -31.43
N LYS A 367 21.61 2.54 -32.28
CA LYS A 367 20.75 3.65 -32.74
C LYS A 367 20.05 4.36 -31.59
N TRP A 368 19.61 3.62 -30.57
CA TRP A 368 18.91 4.20 -29.42
C TRP A 368 19.82 5.10 -28.56
N ARG A 369 21.12 4.77 -28.48
CA ARG A 369 22.12 5.59 -27.80
C ARG A 369 22.37 6.89 -28.57
N ILE A 370 22.41 6.82 -29.90
CA ILE A 370 22.50 8.00 -30.76
C ILE A 370 21.29 8.92 -30.54
N TRP A 371 20.07 8.37 -30.44
CA TRP A 371 18.87 9.17 -30.12
C TRP A 371 19.01 9.88 -28.77
N SER A 372 19.41 9.15 -27.73
CA SER A 372 19.67 9.70 -26.39
C SER A 372 20.64 10.90 -26.46
N GLN A 373 21.81 10.72 -27.06
CA GLN A 373 22.84 11.76 -27.16
C GLN A 373 22.37 12.98 -27.96
N LYS A 374 21.59 12.77 -29.03
CA LYS A 374 21.01 13.88 -29.81
C LYS A 374 20.01 14.68 -28.99
N PHE A 375 19.13 14.02 -28.23
CA PHE A 375 18.23 14.71 -27.33
C PHE A 375 18.97 15.44 -26.20
N GLU A 376 19.98 14.82 -25.61
CA GLU A 376 20.81 15.42 -24.55
C GLU A 376 21.53 16.68 -25.02
N ARG A 377 22.06 16.68 -26.25
CA ARG A 377 22.65 17.87 -26.88
C ARG A 377 21.61 18.97 -27.10
N ALA A 378 20.39 18.59 -27.44
CA ALA A 378 19.31 19.53 -27.74
C ALA A 378 18.63 20.08 -26.47
N ASP A 379 18.66 19.37 -25.34
CA ASP A 379 18.22 19.82 -24.01
C ASP A 379 19.15 19.25 -22.91
N ARG A 380 20.10 20.07 -22.46
CA ARG A 380 21.08 19.70 -21.42
C ARG A 380 20.46 19.46 -20.05
N ALA A 381 19.23 19.92 -19.81
CA ALA A 381 18.56 19.61 -18.54
C ALA A 381 18.34 18.10 -18.38
N LEU A 382 18.22 17.35 -19.49
CA LEU A 382 17.95 15.92 -19.48
C LEU A 382 19.04 15.08 -18.81
N SER A 383 20.30 15.54 -18.78
CA SER A 383 21.41 14.84 -18.11
C SER A 383 21.73 15.37 -16.71
N THR A 384 21.05 16.42 -16.24
CA THR A 384 21.31 17.03 -14.93
C THR A 384 21.05 16.05 -13.78
N GLY A 385 22.01 15.94 -12.85
CA GLY A 385 21.94 15.12 -11.64
C GLY A 385 22.07 13.61 -11.87
N LEU A 386 22.33 13.16 -13.11
CA LEU A 386 22.50 11.75 -13.41
C LEU A 386 23.77 11.16 -12.79
N ASP A 387 24.81 11.96 -12.61
CA ASP A 387 26.05 11.59 -11.93
C ASP A 387 25.79 11.06 -10.51
N GLU A 388 24.97 11.77 -9.71
CA GLU A 388 24.59 11.33 -8.37
C GLU A 388 23.69 10.08 -8.42
N ILE A 389 22.72 10.04 -9.34
CA ILE A 389 21.76 8.95 -9.46
C ILE A 389 22.45 7.64 -9.89
N LEU A 390 23.44 7.73 -10.78
CA LEU A 390 24.15 6.58 -11.34
C LEU A 390 25.09 5.91 -10.32
N LEU A 391 25.49 6.58 -9.24
CA LEU A 391 26.22 5.95 -8.12
C LEU A 391 25.41 4.79 -7.50
N TYR A 392 24.08 4.95 -7.47
CA TYR A 392 23.19 3.98 -6.86
C TYR A 392 22.66 2.96 -7.86
N THR A 393 22.42 3.31 -9.13
CA THR A 393 21.92 2.45 -10.23
C THR A 393 21.24 1.16 -9.74
N ASP A 394 20.02 1.28 -9.23
CA ASP A 394 19.29 0.19 -8.58
C ASP A 394 18.26 -0.44 -9.53
N ARG A 395 18.75 -1.16 -10.55
CA ARG A 395 17.89 -1.92 -11.49
C ARG A 395 18.32 -3.38 -11.63
N ARG A 396 17.37 -4.25 -11.95
CA ARG A 396 17.54 -5.72 -12.00
C ARG A 396 18.68 -6.14 -12.91
N SER A 397 18.81 -5.53 -14.09
CA SER A 397 19.88 -5.79 -15.05
C SER A 397 21.30 -5.63 -14.47
N ARG A 398 21.52 -4.71 -13.51
CA ARG A 398 22.83 -4.53 -12.85
C ARG A 398 23.27 -5.77 -12.05
N MET A 399 22.33 -6.56 -11.54
CA MET A 399 22.66 -7.77 -10.77
C MET A 399 23.35 -8.84 -11.64
N PHE A 400 23.06 -8.85 -12.94
CA PHE A 400 23.54 -9.85 -13.89
C PHE A 400 24.74 -9.35 -14.70
N ASN A 401 24.84 -8.05 -14.98
CA ASN A 401 25.94 -7.44 -15.73
C ASN A 401 26.71 -6.40 -14.90
N ARG A 402 27.54 -6.88 -13.96
CA ARG A 402 28.31 -6.00 -13.05
C ARG A 402 29.36 -5.11 -13.73
N ASN A 403 29.79 -5.47 -14.94
CA ASN A 403 30.83 -4.75 -15.71
C ASN A 403 30.26 -3.88 -16.84
N GLN A 404 28.95 -3.64 -16.87
CA GLN A 404 28.34 -2.82 -17.91
C GLN A 404 28.75 -1.35 -17.76
N ASP A 405 29.12 -0.72 -18.89
CA ASP A 405 29.48 0.70 -18.93
C ASP A 405 28.32 1.57 -18.39
N PRO A 406 28.55 2.36 -17.32
CA PRO A 406 27.55 3.27 -16.75
C PRO A 406 26.95 4.25 -17.77
N SER A 407 27.66 4.57 -18.86
CA SER A 407 27.16 5.45 -19.92
C SER A 407 25.90 4.89 -20.59
N VAL A 408 25.76 3.57 -20.68
CA VAL A 408 24.57 2.90 -21.22
C VAL A 408 23.34 3.19 -20.35
N TYR A 409 23.54 3.18 -19.04
CA TYR A 409 22.49 3.49 -18.08
C TYR A 409 22.11 4.96 -18.10
N ALA A 410 23.08 5.87 -18.27
CA ALA A 410 22.83 7.29 -18.48
C ALA A 410 21.97 7.52 -19.73
N ASP A 411 22.32 6.88 -20.85
CA ASP A 411 21.58 7.00 -22.11
C ASP A 411 20.10 6.55 -21.95
N SER A 412 19.88 5.45 -21.23
CA SER A 412 18.51 4.96 -20.99
C SER A 412 17.67 5.93 -20.15
N TYR A 413 18.30 6.63 -19.19
CA TYR A 413 17.61 7.59 -18.33
C TYR A 413 17.24 8.85 -19.10
N VAL A 414 18.16 9.38 -19.91
CA VAL A 414 17.90 10.51 -20.80
C VAL A 414 16.72 10.19 -21.71
N LEU A 415 16.74 9.03 -22.39
CA LEU A 415 15.68 8.64 -23.30
C LEU A 415 14.32 8.52 -22.58
N GLN A 416 14.29 7.96 -21.37
CA GLN A 416 13.07 7.88 -20.58
C GLN A 416 12.59 9.27 -20.10
N ARG A 417 13.50 10.18 -19.74
CA ARG A 417 13.17 11.57 -19.38
C ARG A 417 12.55 12.33 -20.56
N VAL A 418 13.02 12.08 -21.79
CA VAL A 418 12.44 12.62 -23.02
C VAL A 418 11.00 12.13 -23.20
N LEU A 419 10.75 10.83 -23.07
CA LEU A 419 9.41 10.26 -23.24
C LEU A 419 8.42 10.71 -22.15
N ASP A 420 8.91 10.88 -20.92
CA ASP A 420 8.11 11.31 -19.77
C ASP A 420 8.02 12.83 -19.58
N ARG A 421 8.60 13.61 -20.50
CA ARG A 421 8.67 15.07 -20.39
C ARG A 421 7.28 15.68 -20.21
N SER A 422 7.19 16.72 -19.37
CA SER A 422 5.95 17.46 -19.19
C SER A 422 5.53 18.10 -20.51
N SER A 423 4.22 18.10 -20.84
CA SER A 423 3.72 18.51 -22.16
C SER A 423 4.15 19.92 -22.58
N LYS A 424 4.25 20.86 -21.64
CA LYS A 424 4.72 22.23 -21.91
C LYS A 424 6.23 22.35 -22.18
N LEU A 425 7.01 21.31 -21.87
CA LEU A 425 8.45 21.22 -22.13
C LEU A 425 8.77 20.28 -23.29
N ASP A 426 7.80 19.48 -23.72
CA ASP A 426 7.91 18.57 -24.85
C ASP A 426 7.66 19.32 -26.16
N ARG A 427 8.72 19.94 -26.72
CA ARG A 427 8.68 20.62 -28.02
C ARG A 427 8.36 19.70 -29.21
N TYR A 428 8.41 18.39 -29.00
CA TYR A 428 8.19 17.39 -30.06
C TYR A 428 6.76 16.84 -30.04
N ALA A 429 5.97 17.12 -28.99
CA ALA A 429 4.64 16.55 -28.79
C ALA A 429 4.64 15.00 -28.98
N LEU A 430 5.64 14.31 -28.41
CA LEU A 430 5.93 12.90 -28.69
C LEU A 430 4.73 11.99 -28.46
N ARG A 431 3.95 12.24 -27.39
CA ARG A 431 2.76 11.44 -27.08
C ARG A 431 1.72 11.52 -28.20
N ALA A 432 1.54 12.68 -28.80
CA ALA A 432 0.57 12.86 -29.88
C ALA A 432 1.09 12.27 -31.20
N LEU A 433 2.35 12.51 -31.54
CA LEU A 433 2.97 11.95 -32.75
C LEU A 433 3.03 10.42 -32.72
N ALA A 434 3.42 9.83 -31.58
CA ALA A 434 3.50 8.38 -31.38
C ALA A 434 2.12 7.71 -31.38
N ALA A 435 1.07 8.41 -30.93
CA ALA A 435 -0.32 7.95 -31.05
C ALA A 435 -0.87 8.02 -32.49
N GLY A 436 -0.08 8.52 -33.44
CA GLY A 436 -0.46 8.59 -34.86
C GLY A 436 -1.29 9.82 -35.24
N TYR A 437 -1.44 10.81 -34.36
CA TYR A 437 -2.15 12.04 -34.72
C TYR A 437 -1.40 12.83 -35.80
N ARG A 438 -2.16 13.48 -36.69
CA ARG A 438 -1.66 14.24 -37.86
C ARG A 438 -2.43 15.56 -38.02
N THR A 439 -2.48 16.36 -36.95
CA THR A 439 -3.11 17.69 -36.97
C THR A 439 -2.12 18.75 -37.46
N GLN A 440 -2.63 19.90 -37.93
CA GLN A 440 -1.79 21.01 -38.40
C GLN A 440 -0.84 21.52 -37.29
N GLU A 441 -1.30 21.50 -36.04
CA GLU A 441 -0.52 21.85 -34.84
C GLU A 441 0.70 20.93 -34.60
N LEU A 442 0.74 19.74 -35.22
CA LEU A 442 1.82 18.76 -35.06
C LEU A 442 2.90 18.86 -36.16
N HIS A 443 2.72 19.74 -37.15
CA HIS A 443 3.69 19.90 -38.24
C HIS A 443 5.05 20.44 -37.74
N GLU A 444 5.04 21.51 -36.96
CA GLU A 444 6.25 22.11 -36.38
C GLU A 444 6.94 21.18 -35.35
N PRO A 445 6.22 20.52 -34.43
CA PRO A 445 6.80 19.48 -33.57
C PRO A 445 7.47 18.33 -34.34
N LEU A 446 6.86 17.87 -35.44
CA LEU A 446 7.43 16.81 -36.28
C LEU A 446 8.69 17.27 -37.04
N ALA A 447 8.69 18.51 -37.56
CA ALA A 447 9.88 19.11 -38.17
C ALA A 447 11.02 19.22 -37.14
N THR A 448 10.72 19.73 -35.95
CA THR A 448 11.69 19.85 -34.83
C THR A 448 12.28 18.49 -34.42
N LEU A 449 11.45 17.44 -34.41
CA LEU A 449 11.90 16.07 -34.15
C LEU A 449 12.83 15.56 -35.26
N SER A 450 12.49 15.86 -36.52
CA SER A 450 13.29 15.50 -37.71
C SER A 450 14.64 16.19 -37.69
N ASP A 451 14.70 17.46 -37.31
CA ASP A 451 15.96 18.21 -37.17
C ASP A 451 16.83 17.66 -36.04
N THR A 452 16.21 17.26 -34.93
CA THR A 452 16.94 16.70 -33.78
C THR A 452 17.50 15.32 -34.10
N LEU A 453 16.67 14.39 -34.60
CA LEU A 453 17.05 12.98 -34.77
C LEU A 453 17.63 12.66 -36.14
N GLY A 454 17.31 13.44 -37.16
CA GLY A 454 17.46 13.09 -38.58
C GLY A 454 16.26 12.32 -39.10
N THR A 455 15.75 12.69 -40.27
CA THR A 455 14.53 12.13 -40.89
C THR A 455 14.55 10.60 -40.95
N GLN A 456 15.70 9.98 -41.19
CA GLN A 456 15.89 8.53 -41.27
C GLN A 456 15.59 7.78 -39.96
N HIS A 457 15.51 8.49 -38.83
CA HIS A 457 15.26 7.89 -37.51
C HIS A 457 13.84 8.10 -37.00
N VAL A 458 13.08 9.04 -37.57
CA VAL A 458 11.81 9.51 -37.00
C VAL A 458 10.78 8.40 -36.90
N GLU A 459 10.54 7.65 -37.98
CA GLU A 459 9.53 6.58 -38.00
C GLU A 459 9.86 5.45 -37.00
N THR A 460 11.11 5.00 -36.99
CA THR A 460 11.58 3.97 -36.04
C THR A 460 11.48 4.45 -34.60
N PHE A 461 11.84 5.71 -34.33
CA PHE A 461 11.75 6.29 -32.99
C PHE A 461 10.30 6.46 -32.51
N LEU A 462 9.40 6.91 -33.39
CA LEU A 462 7.97 7.05 -33.04
C LEU A 462 7.32 5.69 -32.78
N THR A 463 7.73 4.63 -33.48
CA THR A 463 7.31 3.25 -33.21
C THR A 463 7.77 2.80 -31.83
N PHE A 464 9.05 3.04 -31.50
CA PHE A 464 9.60 2.80 -30.16
C PHE A 464 8.84 3.57 -29.07
N ALA A 465 8.54 4.85 -29.29
CA ALA A 465 7.82 5.68 -28.34
C ALA A 465 6.38 5.20 -28.12
N ALA A 466 5.69 4.76 -29.19
CA ALA A 466 4.34 4.20 -29.10
C ALA A 466 4.31 2.96 -28.19
N GLU A 467 5.22 2.00 -28.43
CA GLU A 467 5.33 0.79 -27.60
C GLU A 467 5.66 1.11 -26.14
N TYR A 468 6.55 2.09 -25.89
CA TYR A 468 6.83 2.57 -24.54
C TYR A 468 5.57 3.10 -23.84
N TYR A 469 4.78 3.94 -24.51
CA TYR A 469 3.56 4.51 -23.93
C TYR A 469 2.48 3.45 -23.69
N GLU A 470 2.39 2.42 -24.54
CA GLU A 470 1.54 1.25 -24.34
C GLU A 470 1.94 0.48 -23.09
N GLU A 471 3.23 0.19 -22.89
CA GLU A 471 3.71 -0.48 -21.68
C GLU A 471 3.47 0.34 -20.41
N VAL A 472 3.69 1.66 -20.46
CA VAL A 472 3.39 2.57 -19.35
C VAL A 472 1.89 2.59 -19.04
N ALA A 473 1.03 2.59 -20.06
CA ALA A 473 -0.43 2.53 -19.88
C ALA A 473 -0.85 1.19 -19.25
N ALA A 474 -0.28 0.06 -19.72
CA ALA A 474 -0.49 -1.25 -19.13
C ALA A 474 -0.06 -1.28 -17.65
N ALA A 475 1.08 -0.67 -17.32
CA ALA A 475 1.59 -0.63 -15.94
C ALA A 475 0.69 0.19 -15.01
N LYS A 476 0.23 1.36 -15.46
CA LYS A 476 -0.74 2.20 -14.75
C LYS A 476 -2.06 1.47 -14.51
N ASN A 477 -2.46 0.62 -15.45
CA ASN A 477 -3.67 -0.19 -15.35
C ASN A 477 -3.48 -1.48 -14.52
N GLY A 478 -2.25 -1.79 -14.10
CA GLY A 478 -1.88 -3.01 -13.38
C GLY A 478 -1.92 -4.27 -14.24
N LEU A 479 -1.74 -4.12 -15.55
CA LEU A 479 -1.79 -5.16 -16.58
C LEU A 479 -0.44 -5.44 -17.23
N TRP A 480 0.59 -4.66 -16.88
CA TRP A 480 1.93 -4.89 -17.38
C TRP A 480 2.45 -6.24 -16.90
N LEU A 481 2.96 -7.03 -17.84
CA LEU A 481 3.55 -8.34 -17.62
C LEU A 481 5.03 -8.27 -17.95
N ASP A 482 5.85 -8.63 -16.96
CA ASP A 482 7.29 -8.81 -17.15
C ASP A 482 7.55 -9.88 -18.22
N GLY A 483 8.58 -9.67 -19.04
CA GLY A 483 8.90 -10.56 -20.15
C GLY A 483 10.18 -10.15 -20.89
N PRO A 484 10.85 -11.10 -21.56
CA PRO A 484 12.13 -10.86 -22.20
C PRO A 484 12.06 -9.88 -23.39
N SER A 485 10.86 -9.67 -23.94
CA SER A 485 10.61 -8.76 -25.06
C SER A 485 9.90 -7.47 -24.59
N ARG A 486 10.18 -6.97 -23.40
CA ARG A 486 9.61 -5.71 -22.89
C ARG A 486 10.64 -4.60 -22.93
N LEU A 487 10.21 -3.42 -23.39
CA LEU A 487 11.05 -2.21 -23.38
C LEU A 487 11.32 -1.76 -21.94
N LEU A 488 10.40 -2.04 -21.02
CA LEU A 488 10.57 -1.76 -19.60
C LEU A 488 11.09 -2.99 -18.84
N GLU A 489 11.93 -2.74 -17.85
CA GLU A 489 12.30 -3.72 -16.82
C GLU A 489 11.89 -3.20 -15.43
N ARG A 490 11.53 -4.12 -14.53
CA ARG A 490 11.34 -3.79 -13.12
C ARG A 490 12.68 -3.57 -12.44
N ALA A 491 12.72 -2.60 -11.53
CA ALA A 491 13.89 -2.37 -10.69
C ALA A 491 14.26 -3.63 -9.89
N ASP A 492 13.28 -4.25 -9.20
CA ASP A 492 13.46 -5.50 -8.42
C ASP A 492 14.66 -5.47 -7.46
N ILE A 493 15.01 -4.28 -6.96
CA ILE A 493 15.99 -4.07 -5.90
C ILE A 493 15.28 -3.84 -4.58
N HIS A 494 15.87 -4.30 -3.49
CA HIS A 494 15.35 -4.05 -2.15
C HIS A 494 15.52 -2.56 -1.79
N PRO A 495 14.43 -1.84 -1.53
CA PRO A 495 14.49 -0.44 -1.14
C PRO A 495 15.12 -0.28 0.25
N PRO A 496 15.66 0.91 0.59
CA PRO A 496 16.17 1.18 1.92
C PRO A 496 15.06 1.22 2.98
N MET A 497 15.44 1.01 4.24
CA MET A 497 14.56 1.33 5.37
C MET A 497 14.35 2.84 5.46
N LYS A 498 13.13 3.28 5.76
CA LYS A 498 12.75 4.70 5.86
C LYS A 498 13.69 5.45 6.80
N LYS A 499 14.01 4.92 7.98
CA LYS A 499 14.95 5.52 8.93
C LYS A 499 16.34 5.86 8.37
N LYS A 500 16.81 5.12 7.35
CA LYS A 500 18.13 5.37 6.73
C LYS A 500 18.11 6.51 5.73
N VAL A 501 16.93 6.89 5.24
CA VAL A 501 16.74 7.95 4.24
C VAL A 501 15.74 9.01 4.72
N LEU A 502 15.46 9.05 6.03
CA LEU A 502 14.39 9.87 6.59
C LEU A 502 14.63 11.36 6.32
N ASP A 503 15.87 11.82 6.50
CA ASP A 503 16.23 13.22 6.28
C ASP A 503 16.02 13.63 4.81
N LEU A 504 16.32 12.75 3.85
CA LEU A 504 16.00 12.93 2.42
C LEU A 504 14.48 12.98 2.18
N LEU A 505 13.71 12.08 2.77
CA LEU A 505 12.25 12.05 2.62
C LEU A 505 11.60 13.34 3.15
N LEU A 506 12.08 13.85 4.30
CA LEU A 506 11.61 15.09 4.90
C LEU A 506 11.99 16.31 4.08
N GLY A 507 13.23 16.38 3.57
CA GLY A 507 13.67 17.42 2.64
C GLY A 507 12.78 17.45 1.38
N ASN A 508 12.54 16.29 0.76
CA ASN A 508 11.74 16.16 -0.45
C ASN A 508 10.28 16.64 -0.28
N ILE A 509 9.68 16.51 0.90
CA ILE A 509 8.32 17.02 1.16
C ILE A 509 8.28 18.55 0.97
N LEU A 510 9.31 19.23 1.46
CA LEU A 510 9.48 20.67 1.40
C LEU A 510 10.15 21.16 0.10
N ASP A 511 10.46 20.26 -0.85
CA ASP A 511 11.28 20.56 -2.03
C ASP A 511 12.65 21.15 -1.63
N ALA A 512 13.23 20.62 -0.57
CA ALA A 512 14.41 21.11 0.14
C ALA A 512 15.50 20.03 0.29
N THR A 513 16.68 20.42 0.79
CA THR A 513 17.81 19.50 0.97
C THR A 513 17.58 18.52 2.13
N PRO A 514 18.28 17.36 2.14
CA PRO A 514 18.26 16.44 3.29
C PRO A 514 18.65 17.12 4.61
N GLU A 515 19.52 18.12 4.57
CA GLU A 515 19.94 18.88 5.76
C GLU A 515 18.78 19.65 6.41
N ILE A 516 17.91 20.27 5.61
CA ILE A 516 16.69 20.90 6.13
C ILE A 516 15.77 19.85 6.77
N GLY A 517 15.66 18.67 6.16
CA GLY A 517 14.92 17.54 6.74
C GLY A 517 15.48 17.09 8.09
N ARG A 518 16.81 17.03 8.23
CA ARG A 518 17.50 16.71 9.48
C ARG A 518 17.20 17.75 10.56
N ILE A 519 17.36 19.05 10.24
CA ILE A 519 17.09 20.17 11.17
C ILE A 519 15.64 20.12 11.65
N LEU A 520 14.68 19.95 10.74
CA LEU A 520 13.27 19.83 11.08
C LEU A 520 13.03 18.72 12.11
N ARG A 521 13.62 17.54 11.88
CA ARG A 521 13.45 16.36 12.75
C ARG A 521 14.15 16.48 14.09
N THR A 522 15.41 16.91 14.11
CA THR A 522 16.25 16.82 15.32
C THR A 522 16.22 18.08 16.17
N VAL A 523 15.94 19.25 15.58
CA VAL A 523 15.99 20.55 16.26
C VAL A 523 14.60 21.13 16.47
N LEU A 524 13.73 21.07 15.45
CA LEU A 524 12.49 21.83 15.47
C LEU A 524 11.26 21.04 15.92
N TRP A 525 11.23 19.72 15.70
CA TRP A 525 10.01 18.91 15.81
C TRP A 525 9.26 19.02 17.15
N ASN A 526 10.01 19.08 18.25
CA ASN A 526 9.48 19.20 19.62
C ASN A 526 9.68 20.61 20.21
N ARG A 527 10.17 21.57 19.43
CA ARG A 527 10.31 22.95 19.87
C ARG A 527 8.94 23.61 19.96
N HIS A 528 8.71 24.45 20.97
CA HIS A 528 7.49 25.25 21.03
C HIS A 528 7.39 26.21 19.84
N VAL A 529 6.20 26.25 19.24
CA VAL A 529 5.96 27.09 18.04
C VAL A 529 5.91 28.58 18.38
N HIS A 530 5.63 28.89 19.65
CA HIS A 530 5.57 30.25 20.20
C HIS A 530 5.86 30.21 21.70
N GLU A 531 6.52 31.23 22.27
CA GLU A 531 6.94 31.24 23.68
C GLU A 531 5.78 31.08 24.69
N LYS A 532 4.59 31.59 24.33
CA LYS A 532 3.37 31.50 25.15
C LYS A 532 2.49 30.27 24.86
N SER A 533 2.88 29.40 23.93
CA SER A 533 2.09 28.23 23.53
C SER A 533 2.84 26.94 23.84
N ARG A 534 2.13 25.96 24.41
CA ARG A 534 2.66 24.60 24.62
C ARG A 534 2.67 23.77 23.33
N SER A 535 2.05 24.25 22.24
CA SER A 535 2.04 23.53 20.98
C SER A 535 3.45 23.39 20.41
N THR A 536 3.70 22.24 19.79
CA THR A 536 4.90 21.89 19.03
C THR A 536 4.53 21.50 17.60
N PRO A 537 5.47 21.49 16.64
CA PRO A 537 5.23 20.92 15.32
C PRO A 537 4.62 19.51 15.36
N ALA A 538 5.12 18.64 16.25
CA ALA A 538 4.56 17.30 16.45
C ALA A 538 3.06 17.34 16.77
N SER A 539 2.65 18.15 17.75
CA SER A 539 1.25 18.25 18.19
C SER A 539 0.32 18.82 17.11
N LEU A 540 0.76 19.85 16.37
CA LEU A 540 -0.03 20.49 15.33
C LEU A 540 -0.19 19.56 14.12
N CYS A 541 0.90 18.90 13.69
CA CYS A 541 0.86 17.97 12.57
C CYS A 541 -0.01 16.74 12.89
N ARG A 542 0.03 16.23 14.13
CA ARG A 542 -0.86 15.16 14.62
C ARG A 542 -2.34 15.57 14.52
N SER A 543 -2.66 16.78 14.99
CA SER A 543 -4.03 17.31 14.94
C SER A 543 -4.55 17.41 13.49
N ILE A 544 -3.73 17.94 12.58
CA ILE A 544 -4.06 18.01 11.15
C ILE A 544 -4.33 16.62 10.57
N GLU A 545 -3.47 15.63 10.87
CA GLU A 545 -3.62 14.27 10.34
C GLU A 545 -4.86 13.56 10.90
N ALA A 546 -5.17 13.75 12.18
CA ALA A 546 -6.37 13.19 12.80
C ALA A 546 -7.64 13.70 12.09
N ILE A 547 -7.77 15.02 11.96
CA ILE A 547 -8.90 15.64 11.26
C ILE A 547 -8.95 15.15 9.80
N ARG A 548 -7.81 15.12 9.10
CA ARG A 548 -7.75 14.62 7.72
C ARG A 548 -8.25 13.18 7.59
N LYS A 549 -7.94 12.30 8.55
CA LYS A 549 -8.40 10.91 8.57
C LYS A 549 -9.91 10.81 8.83
N ASP A 550 -10.45 11.61 9.74
CA ASP A 550 -11.87 11.62 10.08
C ASP A 550 -12.75 11.99 8.86
N PHE A 551 -12.29 12.95 8.06
CA PHE A 551 -12.95 13.37 6.82
C PHE A 551 -12.62 12.47 5.61
N GLY A 552 -11.66 11.56 5.73
CA GLY A 552 -11.29 10.60 4.71
C GLY A 552 -11.03 11.22 3.32
N GLY A 553 -11.71 10.68 2.30
CA GLY A 553 -11.55 11.11 0.91
C GLY A 553 -12.12 12.50 0.60
N GLU A 554 -12.98 13.03 1.46
CA GLU A 554 -13.68 14.30 1.25
C GLU A 554 -12.95 15.51 1.86
N PHE A 555 -11.90 15.25 2.65
CA PHE A 555 -11.17 16.30 3.36
C PHE A 555 -10.71 17.44 2.44
N ARG A 556 -10.09 17.13 1.28
CA ARG A 556 -9.52 18.16 0.38
C ARG A 556 -10.55 19.22 0.05
N MET A 557 -11.70 18.74 -0.37
CA MET A 557 -12.79 19.50 -0.93
C MET A 557 -13.50 20.30 0.15
N ARG A 558 -13.79 19.69 1.30
CA ARG A 558 -14.38 20.39 2.45
C ARG A 558 -13.42 21.45 3.01
N TYR A 559 -12.13 21.15 3.05
CA TYR A 559 -11.07 22.09 3.46
C TYR A 559 -10.96 23.28 2.50
N ASP A 560 -10.92 23.04 1.18
CA ASP A 560 -10.85 24.11 0.17
C ASP A 560 -12.12 24.99 0.18
N ALA A 561 -13.30 24.38 0.41
CA ALA A 561 -14.55 25.12 0.56
C ALA A 561 -14.54 26.02 1.81
N LEU A 562 -13.99 25.54 2.92
CA LEU A 562 -13.80 26.35 4.12
C LEU A 562 -12.80 27.49 3.88
N ASP A 563 -11.65 27.21 3.24
CA ASP A 563 -10.63 28.22 2.92
C ASP A 563 -11.23 29.37 2.10
N ALA A 564 -12.08 29.06 1.11
CA ALA A 564 -12.79 30.07 0.34
C ALA A 564 -13.72 30.95 1.20
N LYS A 565 -14.48 30.35 2.13
CA LYS A 565 -15.33 31.10 3.06
C LYS A 565 -14.51 32.00 3.99
N ILE A 566 -13.36 31.51 4.45
CA ILE A 566 -12.44 32.28 5.31
C ILE A 566 -11.91 33.49 4.54
N ARG A 567 -11.40 33.29 3.31
CA ARG A 567 -10.91 34.38 2.46
C ARG A 567 -11.98 35.43 2.19
N ALA A 568 -13.20 35.00 1.85
CA ALA A 568 -14.33 35.92 1.65
C ALA A 568 -14.67 36.73 2.90
N ALA A 569 -14.52 36.14 4.10
CA ALA A 569 -14.68 36.86 5.36
C ALA A 569 -13.52 37.85 5.59
N GLU A 570 -12.27 37.44 5.33
CA GLU A 570 -11.08 38.29 5.43
C GLU A 570 -11.15 39.50 4.47
N ASP A 571 -11.61 39.30 3.22
CA ASP A 571 -11.84 40.36 2.23
C ASP A 571 -12.89 41.38 2.70
N GLN A 572 -13.92 40.90 3.40
CA GLN A 572 -14.92 41.73 4.06
C GLN A 572 -14.44 42.33 5.39
N LYS A 573 -13.16 42.14 5.77
CA LYS A 573 -12.56 42.53 7.05
C LYS A 573 -13.31 41.97 8.27
N LYS A 574 -13.93 40.79 8.13
CA LYS A 574 -14.65 40.08 9.19
C LYS A 574 -13.84 38.87 9.66
N LYS A 575 -13.97 38.54 10.95
CA LYS A 575 -13.46 37.26 11.47
C LYS A 575 -14.40 36.12 11.05
N PHE A 576 -13.85 35.10 10.40
CA PHE A 576 -14.57 33.87 10.16
C PHE A 576 -14.92 33.18 11.49
N LYS A 577 -16.16 32.73 11.63
CA LYS A 577 -16.62 31.92 12.75
C LYS A 577 -17.26 30.65 12.19
N PRO A 578 -16.79 29.45 12.59
CA PRO A 578 -17.42 28.20 12.22
C PRO A 578 -18.88 28.17 12.67
N THR A 579 -19.77 27.68 11.81
CA THR A 579 -21.23 27.65 12.06
C THR A 579 -21.73 26.29 12.54
N ASN A 580 -20.94 25.24 12.34
CA ASN A 580 -21.28 23.87 12.74
C ASN A 580 -20.03 23.10 13.20
N ALA A 581 -20.22 21.88 13.72
CA ALA A 581 -19.14 21.04 14.25
C ALA A 581 -18.09 20.68 13.18
N GLU A 582 -18.55 20.46 11.94
CA GLU A 582 -17.69 20.12 10.81
C GLU A 582 -16.73 21.26 10.46
N GLU A 583 -17.27 22.48 10.28
CA GLU A 583 -16.49 23.69 10.05
C GLU A 583 -15.57 23.98 11.22
N LYS A 584 -15.98 23.67 12.46
CA LYS A 584 -15.14 23.84 13.66
C LYS A 584 -13.88 22.99 13.55
N ASP A 585 -14.00 21.72 13.15
CA ASP A 585 -12.86 20.82 13.03
C ASP A 585 -11.97 21.17 11.83
N LEU A 586 -12.55 21.46 10.66
CA LEU A 586 -11.77 21.92 9.50
C LEU A 586 -11.05 23.25 9.79
N PHE A 587 -11.67 24.16 10.55
CA PHE A 587 -11.05 25.42 10.97
C PHE A 587 -9.89 25.22 11.94
N LYS A 588 -9.95 24.20 12.82
CA LYS A 588 -8.80 23.80 13.66
C LYS A 588 -7.62 23.37 12.79
N ALA A 589 -7.85 22.50 11.80
CA ALA A 589 -6.80 22.07 10.87
C ALA A 589 -6.23 23.23 10.06
N TRP A 590 -7.09 24.16 9.61
CA TRP A 590 -6.69 25.36 8.90
C TRP A 590 -5.79 26.28 9.75
N ASN A 591 -6.18 26.55 11.00
CA ASN A 591 -5.37 27.35 11.91
C ASN A 591 -4.03 26.69 12.21
N ALA A 592 -4.02 25.38 12.50
CA ALA A 592 -2.78 24.64 12.72
C ALA A 592 -1.84 24.72 11.50
N THR A 593 -2.40 24.64 10.29
CA THR A 593 -1.64 24.79 9.03
C THR A 593 -1.05 26.19 8.91
N LYS A 594 -1.83 27.25 9.18
CA LYS A 594 -1.37 28.65 9.14
C LYS A 594 -0.26 28.92 10.17
N THR A 595 -0.41 28.38 11.39
CA THR A 595 0.61 28.48 12.45
C THR A 595 1.90 27.78 12.06
N MET A 596 1.81 26.55 11.52
CA MET A 596 2.99 25.81 11.06
C MET A 596 3.68 26.49 9.89
N HIS A 597 2.92 27.01 8.93
CA HIS A 597 3.45 27.78 7.80
C HIS A 597 4.25 29.00 8.27
N ALA A 598 3.70 29.80 9.19
CA ALA A 598 4.38 30.95 9.77
C ALA A 598 5.64 30.55 10.54
N PHE A 599 5.57 29.49 11.34
CA PHE A 599 6.73 28.98 12.07
C PHE A 599 7.87 28.59 11.14
N LEU A 600 7.60 27.78 10.11
CA LEU A 600 8.63 27.34 9.17
C LEU A 600 9.23 28.50 8.38
N ARG A 601 8.42 29.52 8.02
CA ARG A 601 8.94 30.76 7.41
C ARG A 601 9.97 31.45 8.30
N ASP A 602 9.70 31.51 9.60
CA ASP A 602 10.51 32.30 10.53
C ASP A 602 11.77 31.55 10.98
N VAL A 603 11.73 30.20 11.01
CA VAL A 603 12.85 29.37 11.52
C VAL A 603 13.66 28.65 10.45
N LEU A 604 13.16 28.53 9.21
CA LEU A 604 13.89 27.93 8.09
C LEU A 604 14.05 28.94 6.96
N GLN A 605 15.24 28.97 6.35
CA GLN A 605 15.54 29.80 5.18
C GLN A 605 14.99 29.16 3.89
N LEU A 606 13.68 28.96 3.83
CA LEU A 606 13.00 28.41 2.66
C LEU A 606 12.87 29.49 1.58
N THR A 607 13.06 29.11 0.32
CA THR A 607 12.71 29.96 -0.82
C THR A 607 11.18 30.22 -0.85
N PRO A 608 10.71 31.30 -1.48
CA PRO A 608 9.26 31.61 -1.55
C PRO A 608 8.41 30.44 -2.07
N LYS A 609 8.95 29.68 -3.04
CA LYS A 609 8.29 28.53 -3.64
C LYS A 609 8.24 27.31 -2.73
N GLN A 610 9.31 27.06 -1.98
CA GLN A 610 9.31 26.01 -0.95
C GLN A 610 8.31 26.37 0.16
N LEU A 611 8.24 27.65 0.53
CA LEU A 611 7.32 28.13 1.54
C LEU A 611 5.85 27.99 1.10
N GLU A 612 5.53 28.25 -0.17
CA GLU A 612 4.18 28.04 -0.73
C GLU A 612 3.67 26.60 -0.52
N ARG A 613 4.55 25.59 -0.64
CA ARG A 613 4.18 24.18 -0.40
C ARG A 613 3.67 23.95 1.03
N THR A 614 4.24 24.67 2.00
CA THR A 614 3.87 24.53 3.41
C THR A 614 2.51 25.14 3.76
N ALA A 615 1.84 25.83 2.82
CA ALA A 615 0.47 26.27 3.02
C ALA A 615 -0.55 25.11 2.94
N SER A 616 -0.12 23.92 2.53
CA SER A 616 -0.98 22.74 2.41
C SER A 616 -1.01 21.90 3.69
N PRO A 617 -2.19 21.55 4.23
CA PRO A 617 -2.29 20.67 5.41
C PRO A 617 -1.71 19.27 5.15
N TYR A 618 -1.68 18.84 3.89
CA TYR A 618 -1.15 17.53 3.51
C TYR A 618 0.35 17.38 3.74
N VAL A 619 1.10 18.49 3.71
CA VAL A 619 2.54 18.49 4.02
C VAL A 619 2.73 18.09 5.47
N PHE A 620 2.01 18.73 6.39
CA PHE A 620 2.11 18.48 7.82
C PHE A 620 1.61 17.08 8.22
N ALA A 621 0.53 16.62 7.61
CA ALA A 621 0.06 15.24 7.70
C ALA A 621 1.16 14.21 7.34
N GLN A 622 1.88 14.44 6.23
CA GLN A 622 2.97 13.57 5.79
C GLN A 622 4.17 13.61 6.74
N LEU A 623 4.52 14.80 7.26
CA LEU A 623 5.58 14.95 8.24
C LEU A 623 5.29 14.14 9.51
N HIS A 624 4.08 14.24 10.06
CA HIS A 624 3.68 13.43 11.22
C HIS A 624 3.77 11.92 10.93
N THR A 625 3.34 11.48 9.75
CA THR A 625 3.39 10.06 9.39
C THR A 625 4.83 9.53 9.27
N LEU A 626 5.74 10.33 8.71
CA LEU A 626 7.14 9.93 8.56
C LEU A 626 7.94 10.04 9.86
N ILE A 627 7.66 11.06 10.67
CA ILE A 627 8.39 11.30 11.90
C ILE A 627 7.77 10.51 13.03
N ASP A 628 6.48 10.53 13.32
CA ASP A 628 5.96 9.96 14.58
C ASP A 628 5.39 8.54 14.45
N THR A 629 5.08 8.05 13.25
CA THR A 629 4.40 6.73 13.10
C THR A 629 5.26 5.65 12.42
N GLU A 630 5.70 5.82 11.17
CA GLU A 630 6.27 4.70 10.38
C GLU A 630 7.78 4.84 10.07
N ARG A 631 8.66 4.76 11.07
CA ARG A 631 10.13 4.88 10.87
C ARG A 631 10.83 3.59 10.43
N ASP A 632 10.36 2.43 10.88
CA ASP A 632 11.08 1.15 10.72
C ASP A 632 10.70 0.35 9.47
N GLY A 633 9.68 0.80 8.73
CA GLY A 633 9.31 0.20 7.45
C GLY A 633 10.30 0.49 6.30
N PHE A 634 10.13 -0.21 5.19
CA PHE A 634 10.85 0.07 3.95
C PHE A 634 10.19 1.19 3.15
N THR A 635 10.98 1.94 2.38
CA THR A 635 10.41 2.80 1.33
C THR A 635 9.82 1.95 0.21
N SER A 636 8.96 2.53 -0.62
CA SER A 636 8.37 1.83 -1.77
C SER A 636 9.31 1.74 -2.97
N THR A 637 10.37 2.55 -2.98
CA THR A 637 11.29 2.74 -4.11
C THR A 637 12.74 2.77 -3.64
N SER A 638 13.66 2.37 -4.51
CA SER A 638 15.10 2.43 -4.33
C SER A 638 15.61 3.87 -4.20
N LEU A 639 16.86 4.04 -3.77
CA LEU A 639 17.45 5.37 -3.61
C LEU A 639 17.63 6.08 -4.95
N ALA A 640 18.06 5.35 -5.99
CA ALA A 640 18.14 5.88 -7.36
C ALA A 640 16.77 6.39 -7.85
N ALA A 641 15.70 5.62 -7.63
CA ALA A 641 14.34 6.03 -8.00
C ALA A 641 13.82 7.21 -7.17
N HIS A 642 14.23 7.35 -5.89
CA HIS A 642 13.92 8.52 -5.08
C HIS A 642 14.56 9.79 -5.65
N LEU A 643 15.86 9.74 -5.96
CA LEU A 643 16.61 10.87 -6.51
C LEU A 643 16.10 11.25 -7.91
N GLU A 644 15.83 10.27 -8.77
CA GLU A 644 15.25 10.51 -10.09
C GLU A 644 13.86 11.15 -9.99
N ASN A 645 12.96 10.61 -9.16
CA ASN A 645 11.64 11.22 -8.97
C ASN A 645 11.72 12.62 -8.34
N HIS A 646 12.71 12.88 -7.49
CA HIS A 646 12.95 14.22 -6.96
C HIS A 646 13.33 15.18 -8.09
N TRP A 647 14.29 14.83 -8.95
CA TRP A 647 14.63 15.66 -10.13
C TRP A 647 13.42 15.87 -11.05
N ARG A 648 12.65 14.81 -11.35
CA ARG A 648 11.45 14.87 -12.21
C ARG A 648 10.39 15.83 -11.67
N MET A 649 10.18 15.83 -10.36
CA MET A 649 9.16 16.63 -9.68
C MET A 649 9.65 18.02 -9.29
N ARG A 650 10.96 18.25 -9.28
CA ARG A 650 11.54 19.56 -8.99
C ARG A 650 11.04 20.55 -10.02
N ALA A 651 10.58 21.68 -9.54
CA ALA A 651 9.98 22.66 -10.41
C ALA A 651 11.07 23.42 -11.19
N ASN A 652 10.90 23.49 -12.52
CA ASN A 652 11.76 24.23 -13.42
C ASN A 652 11.61 25.76 -13.24
N ALA A 653 12.34 26.53 -14.04
CA ALA A 653 12.29 28.00 -14.05
C ALA A 653 10.87 28.55 -14.26
N ALA A 654 10.02 27.83 -14.98
CA ALA A 654 8.64 28.19 -15.26
C ALA A 654 7.62 27.68 -14.21
N GLY A 655 8.07 27.19 -13.05
CA GLY A 655 7.15 26.76 -11.99
C GLY A 655 6.67 25.30 -12.07
N MET A 656 7.07 24.53 -13.08
CA MET A 656 6.44 23.25 -13.41
C MET A 656 7.39 22.06 -13.23
N ALA A 657 6.83 20.87 -12.98
CA ALA A 657 7.63 19.64 -12.94
C ALA A 657 8.32 19.37 -14.29
N GLN A 658 9.53 18.82 -14.24
CA GLN A 658 10.35 18.48 -15.41
C GLN A 658 9.73 17.34 -16.23
N CYS A 659 9.25 16.30 -15.56
CA CYS A 659 8.66 15.09 -16.16
C CYS A 659 7.52 14.57 -15.28
N SER A 660 6.75 13.58 -15.75
CA SER A 660 5.97 12.72 -14.84
C SER A 660 6.89 11.88 -13.95
N ARG A 661 6.40 11.48 -12.78
CA ARG A 661 7.06 10.45 -11.96
C ARG A 661 7.26 9.17 -12.77
N LEU A 662 8.29 8.41 -12.41
CA LEU A 662 8.57 7.13 -13.05
C LEU A 662 7.34 6.21 -13.02
N PRO A 663 7.08 5.47 -14.11
CA PRO A 663 6.09 4.41 -14.09
C PRO A 663 6.50 3.32 -13.09
N ALA A 664 5.51 2.64 -12.53
CA ALA A 664 5.72 1.51 -11.64
C ALA A 664 4.64 0.46 -11.89
N ASP A 665 4.96 -0.81 -11.65
CA ASP A 665 3.96 -1.88 -11.62
C ASP A 665 3.00 -1.63 -10.45
N ALA A 666 1.77 -1.21 -10.78
CA ALA A 666 0.79 -0.71 -9.82
C ALA A 666 0.16 -1.82 -8.95
N VAL A 667 0.40 -3.10 -9.27
CA VAL A 667 -0.25 -4.20 -8.59
C VAL A 667 0.43 -4.51 -7.25
N ARG A 668 -0.26 -4.17 -6.16
CA ARG A 668 0.22 -4.40 -4.79
C ARG A 668 -0.12 -5.81 -4.27
N PRO A 669 0.69 -6.37 -3.36
CA PRO A 669 0.35 -7.60 -2.65
C PRO A 669 -0.86 -7.39 -1.70
N PHE A 670 -1.65 -8.45 -1.51
CA PHE A 670 -2.80 -8.50 -0.59
C PHE A 670 -2.44 -9.22 0.71
N ASP A 671 -3.33 -9.14 1.70
CA ASP A 671 -3.32 -10.07 2.82
C ASP A 671 -3.29 -11.53 2.33
N GLY A 672 -2.58 -12.39 3.06
CA GLY A 672 -2.25 -13.75 2.60
C GLY A 672 -3.46 -14.67 2.39
N VAL A 673 -4.57 -14.43 3.09
CA VAL A 673 -5.83 -15.16 2.87
C VAL A 673 -6.42 -14.78 1.52
N LEU A 674 -6.56 -13.47 1.27
CA LEU A 674 -7.15 -12.94 0.05
C LEU A 674 -6.31 -13.28 -1.19
N SER A 675 -4.99 -13.16 -1.09
CA SER A 675 -4.08 -13.52 -2.18
C SER A 675 -4.23 -14.98 -2.62
N LYS A 676 -4.35 -15.93 -1.69
CA LYS A 676 -4.56 -17.34 -2.02
C LYS A 676 -5.93 -17.62 -2.61
N ALA A 677 -6.97 -16.98 -2.06
CA ALA A 677 -8.33 -17.11 -2.56
C ALA A 677 -8.43 -16.61 -4.01
N LEU A 678 -7.95 -15.40 -4.28
CA LEU A 678 -7.91 -14.83 -5.63
C LEU A 678 -7.02 -15.65 -6.57
N ASP A 679 -5.87 -16.17 -6.12
CA ASP A 679 -5.01 -17.03 -6.96
C ASP A 679 -5.75 -18.30 -7.40
N ARG A 680 -6.46 -18.93 -6.46
CA ARG A 680 -7.25 -20.14 -6.71
C ARG A 680 -8.42 -19.84 -7.64
N GLN A 681 -9.15 -18.75 -7.41
CA GLN A 681 -10.22 -18.32 -8.31
C GLN A 681 -9.70 -18.05 -9.72
N ALA A 682 -8.58 -17.34 -9.86
CA ALA A 682 -7.97 -17.04 -11.16
C ALA A 682 -7.53 -18.33 -11.88
N PHE A 683 -7.03 -19.33 -11.16
CA PHE A 683 -6.68 -20.63 -11.72
C PHE A 683 -7.90 -21.38 -12.26
N GLU A 684 -8.96 -21.50 -11.47
CA GLU A 684 -10.18 -22.19 -11.91
C GLU A 684 -10.85 -21.44 -13.07
N ALA A 685 -10.89 -20.11 -13.03
CA ALA A 685 -11.36 -19.30 -14.14
C ALA A 685 -10.55 -19.52 -15.42
N ALA A 686 -9.21 -19.48 -15.33
CA ALA A 686 -8.32 -19.67 -16.47
C ALA A 686 -8.48 -21.07 -17.08
N LYS A 687 -8.67 -22.09 -16.24
CA LYS A 687 -8.94 -23.46 -16.68
C LYS A 687 -10.25 -23.56 -17.47
N LEU A 688 -11.34 -23.01 -16.95
CA LEU A 688 -12.65 -22.99 -17.63
C LEU A 688 -12.58 -22.21 -18.95
N ALA A 689 -11.94 -21.04 -18.92
CA ALA A 689 -11.70 -20.21 -20.10
C ALA A 689 -10.91 -20.93 -21.19
N ALA A 690 -9.80 -21.56 -20.81
CA ALA A 690 -8.96 -22.34 -21.72
C ALA A 690 -9.73 -23.53 -22.31
N GLN A 691 -10.45 -24.29 -21.48
CA GLN A 691 -11.26 -25.42 -21.94
C GLN A 691 -12.34 -24.96 -22.96
N HIS A 692 -13.04 -23.87 -22.68
CA HIS A 692 -14.04 -23.31 -23.59
C HIS A 692 -13.43 -22.86 -24.92
N LEU A 693 -12.26 -22.21 -24.89
CA LEU A 693 -11.55 -21.77 -26.09
C LEU A 693 -10.99 -22.95 -26.90
N MET A 694 -10.30 -23.87 -26.24
CA MET A 694 -9.63 -25.02 -26.87
C MET A 694 -10.63 -26.07 -27.41
N SER A 695 -11.89 -26.02 -26.98
CA SER A 695 -12.95 -26.86 -27.54
C SER A 695 -13.31 -26.51 -29.00
N ARG A 696 -12.92 -25.31 -29.47
CA ARG A 696 -13.16 -24.81 -30.83
C ARG A 696 -12.13 -25.42 -31.78
N LYS A 697 -12.55 -26.45 -32.51
CA LYS A 697 -11.71 -27.21 -33.44
C LYS A 697 -11.34 -26.42 -34.69
N GLU A 698 -12.10 -25.37 -34.99
CA GLU A 698 -11.91 -24.47 -36.12
C GLU A 698 -10.72 -23.51 -35.96
N LEU A 699 -10.14 -23.39 -34.76
CA LEU A 699 -9.05 -22.44 -34.49
C LEU A 699 -7.68 -23.03 -34.89
N THR A 700 -7.20 -22.66 -36.07
CA THR A 700 -5.83 -22.95 -36.55
C THR A 700 -5.27 -21.71 -37.25
N ASP A 701 -3.99 -21.40 -37.03
CA ASP A 701 -3.29 -20.20 -37.55
C ASP A 701 -4.08 -18.89 -37.37
N THR A 702 -4.83 -18.79 -36.28
CA THR A 702 -5.81 -17.71 -36.00
C THR A 702 -5.25 -16.69 -35.02
N ASP A 703 -5.56 -15.41 -35.26
CA ASP A 703 -5.28 -14.33 -34.31
C ASP A 703 -6.48 -14.11 -33.38
N ILE A 704 -6.33 -14.53 -32.13
CA ILE A 704 -7.41 -14.49 -31.14
C ILE A 704 -7.33 -13.20 -30.34
N ARG A 705 -8.33 -12.33 -30.50
CA ARG A 705 -8.51 -11.12 -29.69
C ARG A 705 -9.29 -11.47 -28.44
N TYR A 706 -8.57 -11.65 -27.33
CA TYR A 706 -9.11 -12.09 -26.05
C TYR A 706 -9.41 -10.88 -25.15
N SER A 707 -10.66 -10.77 -24.72
CA SER A 707 -11.15 -9.63 -23.96
C SER A 707 -11.54 -9.97 -22.54
N ILE A 708 -10.90 -9.35 -21.55
CA ILE A 708 -11.22 -9.54 -20.15
C ILE A 708 -12.05 -8.36 -19.67
N ILE A 709 -13.27 -8.60 -19.22
CA ILE A 709 -14.14 -7.55 -18.65
C ILE A 709 -14.24 -7.84 -17.16
N ILE A 710 -14.02 -6.85 -16.30
CA ILE A 710 -14.11 -7.05 -14.85
C ILE A 710 -14.88 -5.94 -14.16
N GLU A 711 -15.82 -6.34 -13.30
CA GLU A 711 -16.53 -5.47 -12.36
C GLU A 711 -16.33 -5.99 -10.93
N SER A 712 -16.46 -5.09 -9.94
CA SER A 712 -16.51 -5.47 -8.53
C SER A 712 -17.12 -4.35 -7.71
N ASN A 713 -18.18 -4.64 -6.95
CA ASN A 713 -18.65 -3.73 -5.90
C ASN A 713 -17.74 -3.85 -4.66
N ARG A 714 -17.14 -2.73 -4.22
CA ARG A 714 -16.19 -2.70 -3.09
C ARG A 714 -16.80 -3.22 -1.79
N PHE A 715 -18.04 -2.85 -1.47
CA PHE A 715 -18.69 -3.25 -0.23
C PHE A 715 -19.12 -4.71 -0.26
N ALA A 716 -19.66 -5.20 -1.39
CA ALA A 716 -19.96 -6.62 -1.58
C ALA A 716 -18.70 -7.49 -1.51
N PHE A 717 -17.61 -7.03 -2.13
CA PHE A 717 -16.30 -7.68 -2.04
C PHE A 717 -15.77 -7.71 -0.59
N SER A 718 -15.92 -6.60 0.15
CA SER A 718 -15.49 -6.52 1.55
C SER A 718 -16.32 -7.45 2.45
N ALA A 719 -17.64 -7.51 2.25
CA ALA A 719 -18.54 -8.41 2.98
C ALA A 719 -18.20 -9.88 2.71
N SER A 720 -18.02 -10.26 1.44
CA SER A 720 -17.62 -11.63 1.07
C SER A 720 -16.21 -11.99 1.58
N THR A 721 -15.29 -11.02 1.65
CA THR A 721 -13.96 -11.23 2.25
C THR A 721 -14.06 -11.50 3.75
N ALA A 722 -14.90 -10.73 4.45
CA ALA A 722 -15.15 -10.91 5.88
C ALA A 722 -15.80 -12.26 6.16
N GLU A 723 -16.72 -12.71 5.29
CA GLU A 723 -17.33 -14.03 5.37
C GLU A 723 -16.31 -15.16 5.19
N LEU A 724 -15.45 -15.07 4.16
CA LEU A 724 -14.37 -16.03 3.93
C LEU A 724 -13.44 -16.15 5.15
N LYS A 725 -13.22 -15.03 5.86
CA LYS A 725 -12.43 -14.91 7.10
C LYS A 725 -13.21 -15.24 8.38
N LYS A 726 -14.50 -15.59 8.31
CA LYS A 726 -15.38 -15.83 9.47
C LYS A 726 -15.45 -14.63 10.45
N ASN A 727 -15.45 -13.39 9.93
CA ASN A 727 -15.53 -12.15 10.72
C ASN A 727 -16.90 -11.45 10.57
N THR A 728 -17.82 -11.74 11.50
CA THR A 728 -19.21 -11.26 11.48
C THR A 728 -19.33 -9.74 11.61
N LEU A 729 -18.50 -9.09 12.44
CA LEU A 729 -18.57 -7.65 12.65
C LEU A 729 -18.16 -6.88 11.39
N ALA A 730 -17.05 -7.29 10.76
CA ALA A 730 -16.59 -6.71 9.51
C ALA A 730 -17.60 -6.91 8.38
N LYS A 731 -18.25 -8.08 8.33
CA LYS A 731 -19.33 -8.37 7.36
C LYS A 731 -20.49 -7.39 7.51
N LYS A 732 -21.03 -7.24 8.73
CA LYS A 732 -22.16 -6.33 9.02
C LYS A 732 -21.85 -4.87 8.66
N ASN A 733 -20.63 -4.41 8.92
CA ASN A 733 -20.21 -3.05 8.57
C ASN A 733 -20.11 -2.85 7.05
N ALA A 734 -19.59 -3.85 6.32
CA ALA A 734 -19.53 -3.80 4.87
C ALA A 734 -20.93 -3.83 4.22
N GLU A 735 -21.85 -4.66 4.73
CA GLU A 735 -23.23 -4.74 4.25
C GLU A 735 -24.00 -3.42 4.46
N LYS A 736 -23.79 -2.74 5.59
CA LYS A 736 -24.34 -1.39 5.80
C LYS A 736 -23.84 -0.41 4.75
N GLY A 737 -22.54 -0.46 4.43
CA GLY A 737 -21.93 0.37 3.39
C GLY A 737 -22.51 0.09 2.00
N LEU A 738 -22.73 -1.18 1.66
CA LEU A 738 -23.38 -1.60 0.42
C LEU A 738 -24.79 -1.02 0.30
N ASN A 739 -25.59 -1.15 1.35
CA ASN A 739 -26.96 -0.63 1.37
C ASN A 739 -26.99 0.90 1.25
N PHE A 740 -26.04 1.60 1.87
CA PHE A 740 -25.91 3.05 1.73
C PHE A 740 -25.52 3.45 0.29
N GLU A 741 -24.60 2.73 -0.33
CA GLU A 741 -24.18 2.97 -1.72
C GLU A 741 -25.32 2.73 -2.72
N LEU A 742 -26.06 1.63 -2.56
CA LEU A 742 -27.23 1.33 -3.39
C LEU A 742 -28.31 2.42 -3.26
N LYS A 743 -28.58 2.91 -2.04
CA LYS A 743 -29.50 4.04 -1.81
C LYS A 743 -28.99 5.32 -2.48
N ARG A 744 -27.70 5.63 -2.33
CA ARG A 744 -27.08 6.80 -2.98
C ARG A 744 -27.20 6.76 -4.51
N TRP A 745 -27.13 5.57 -5.11
CA TRP A 745 -27.36 5.40 -6.54
C TRP A 745 -28.83 5.60 -6.92
N GLN A 746 -29.79 5.13 -6.12
CA GLN A 746 -31.21 5.45 -6.31
C GLN A 746 -31.50 6.95 -6.17
N ASP A 747 -30.83 7.63 -5.24
CA ASP A 747 -30.91 9.09 -5.10
C ASP A 747 -30.37 9.80 -6.34
N LYS A 748 -29.37 9.25 -7.05
CA LYS A 748 -28.81 9.85 -8.27
C LYS A 748 -29.85 9.92 -9.39
N ASP A 749 -30.58 8.84 -9.62
CA ASP A 749 -31.63 8.79 -10.64
C ASP A 749 -32.75 9.80 -10.31
N SER A 750 -33.06 9.96 -9.02
CA SER A 750 -33.99 10.97 -8.51
C SER A 750 -33.47 12.39 -8.75
N ARG A 751 -32.19 12.68 -8.45
CA ARG A 751 -31.56 13.99 -8.70
C ARG A 751 -31.53 14.36 -10.18
N ILE A 752 -31.21 13.41 -11.07
CA ILE A 752 -31.21 13.67 -12.51
C ILE A 752 -32.63 13.95 -13.01
N ARG A 753 -33.65 13.25 -12.48
CA ARG A 753 -35.06 13.49 -12.82
C ARG A 753 -35.55 14.84 -12.31
N GLU A 754 -35.20 15.21 -11.08
CA GLU A 754 -35.52 16.51 -10.48
C GLU A 754 -34.89 17.66 -11.25
N ALA A 755 -33.64 17.50 -11.69
CA ALA A 755 -32.94 18.51 -12.46
C ALA A 755 -33.55 18.77 -13.85
N SER A 756 -34.33 17.83 -14.40
CA SER A 756 -35.13 18.08 -15.60
C SER A 756 -36.38 18.93 -15.36
N ARG A 757 -36.66 19.34 -14.11
CA ARG A 757 -37.84 20.13 -13.71
C ARG A 757 -39.17 19.51 -14.16
N GLY A 758 -39.21 18.18 -14.24
CA GLY A 758 -40.38 17.44 -14.71
C GLY A 758 -40.71 17.65 -16.20
N ILE A 759 -39.81 18.23 -17.00
CA ILE A 759 -40.01 18.55 -18.41
C ILE A 759 -38.94 17.86 -19.26
N CYS A 760 -39.35 17.21 -20.34
CA CYS A 760 -38.42 16.59 -21.27
C CYS A 760 -37.63 17.65 -22.05
N ALA A 761 -36.30 17.60 -21.98
CA ALA A 761 -35.42 18.54 -22.66
C ALA A 761 -35.58 18.56 -24.20
N TYR A 762 -35.92 17.42 -24.81
CA TYR A 762 -36.03 17.28 -26.27
C TYR A 762 -37.42 17.57 -26.84
N THR A 763 -38.48 17.21 -26.13
CA THR A 763 -39.87 17.33 -26.64
C THR A 763 -40.68 18.41 -25.93
N GLY A 764 -40.23 18.92 -24.78
CA GLY A 764 -40.98 19.89 -23.97
C GLY A 764 -42.18 19.31 -23.22
N ALA A 765 -42.49 18.03 -23.39
CA ALA A 765 -43.59 17.36 -22.70
C ALA A 765 -43.27 17.13 -21.21
N LYS A 766 -44.31 17.06 -20.37
CA LYS A 766 -44.16 16.65 -18.97
C LYS A 766 -43.62 15.21 -18.90
N LEU A 767 -42.66 14.97 -18.01
CA LEU A 767 -42.10 13.65 -17.77
C LEU A 767 -43.08 12.81 -16.93
N GLY A 768 -43.51 11.68 -17.48
CA GLY A 768 -44.30 10.67 -16.75
C GLY A 768 -43.43 9.70 -15.95
N ASP A 769 -43.97 8.54 -15.58
CA ASP A 769 -43.23 7.52 -14.80
C ASP A 769 -42.19 6.76 -15.62
N VAL A 770 -42.40 6.66 -16.93
CA VAL A 770 -41.46 6.02 -17.86
C VAL A 770 -40.59 7.07 -18.53
N VAL A 771 -39.31 7.10 -18.17
CA VAL A 771 -38.31 8.05 -18.66
C VAL A 771 -37.01 7.34 -19.05
N GLU A 772 -36.14 8.01 -19.81
CA GLU A 772 -34.80 7.52 -20.16
C GLU A 772 -33.74 8.56 -19.75
N TYR A 773 -32.58 8.07 -19.31
CA TYR A 773 -31.43 8.92 -18.95
C TYR A 773 -30.43 8.93 -20.12
N ASP A 774 -30.55 9.93 -20.98
CA ASP A 774 -29.72 10.06 -22.18
C ASP A 774 -28.32 10.60 -21.86
N HIS A 775 -27.35 10.24 -22.69
CA HIS A 775 -26.02 10.84 -22.70
C HIS A 775 -26.02 12.04 -23.66
N ILE A 776 -25.83 13.24 -23.10
CA ILE A 776 -25.80 14.49 -23.87
C ILE A 776 -24.75 14.40 -24.98
N ILE A 777 -23.53 13.98 -24.61
CA ILE A 777 -22.50 13.55 -25.55
C ILE A 777 -22.65 12.03 -25.77
N PRO A 778 -22.99 11.59 -27.00
CA PRO A 778 -23.26 10.19 -27.30
C PRO A 778 -22.10 9.25 -26.98
N ARG A 779 -22.44 8.05 -26.50
CA ARG A 779 -21.47 7.01 -26.12
C ARG A 779 -20.60 6.56 -27.29
N ALA A 780 -21.20 6.41 -28.47
CA ALA A 780 -20.49 6.00 -29.68
C ALA A 780 -19.34 6.97 -30.01
N PHE A 781 -19.58 8.28 -29.87
CA PHE A 781 -18.60 9.32 -30.10
C PHE A 781 -17.47 9.31 -29.06
N THR A 782 -17.81 9.26 -27.77
CA THR A 782 -16.77 9.26 -26.73
C THR A 782 -15.92 7.98 -26.77
N THR A 783 -16.52 6.85 -27.14
CA THR A 783 -15.80 5.58 -27.22
C THR A 783 -14.83 5.55 -28.40
N SER A 784 -15.23 6.06 -29.57
CA SER A 784 -14.36 6.10 -30.75
C SER A 784 -13.25 7.15 -30.63
N ALA A 785 -13.56 8.34 -30.12
CA ALA A 785 -12.61 9.44 -30.04
C ALA A 785 -11.68 9.37 -28.81
N MET A 786 -12.18 8.86 -27.68
CA MET A 786 -11.49 8.94 -26.37
C MET A 786 -11.30 7.57 -25.69
N GLY A 787 -11.73 6.48 -26.33
CA GLY A 787 -11.56 5.12 -25.83
C GLY A 787 -12.41 4.77 -24.59
N SER A 788 -13.34 5.62 -24.17
CA SER A 788 -14.19 5.41 -22.99
C SER A 788 -15.49 6.22 -23.03
N VAL A 789 -16.50 5.81 -22.27
CA VAL A 789 -17.81 6.50 -22.15
C VAL A 789 -17.79 7.51 -21.03
N PHE A 790 -18.21 8.76 -21.29
CA PHE A 790 -18.32 9.80 -20.25
C PHE A 790 -19.54 9.57 -19.35
N ASN A 791 -19.44 8.62 -18.42
CA ASN A 791 -20.53 8.22 -17.53
C ASN A 791 -20.56 9.06 -16.23
N SER A 792 -20.73 10.38 -16.39
CA SER A 792 -20.84 11.34 -15.29
C SER A 792 -22.26 11.90 -15.21
N GLU A 793 -22.74 12.26 -14.02
CA GLU A 793 -24.05 12.92 -13.83
C GLU A 793 -24.18 14.23 -14.64
N ALA A 794 -23.05 14.90 -14.88
CA ALA A 794 -22.98 16.09 -15.74
C ALA A 794 -23.27 15.79 -17.23
N ASN A 795 -23.07 14.56 -17.69
CA ASN A 795 -23.36 14.13 -19.06
C ASN A 795 -24.70 13.39 -19.19
N LEU A 796 -25.46 13.26 -18.09
CA LEU A 796 -26.77 12.60 -18.07
C LEU A 796 -27.89 13.62 -17.99
N ILE A 797 -28.97 13.37 -18.74
CA ILE A 797 -30.18 14.18 -18.74
C ILE A 797 -31.42 13.28 -18.79
N CYS A 798 -32.43 13.56 -17.95
CA CYS A 798 -33.67 12.80 -17.93
C CYS A 798 -34.63 13.33 -19.01
N VAL A 799 -35.05 12.45 -19.91
CA VAL A 799 -35.88 12.77 -21.08
C VAL A 799 -36.96 11.72 -21.30
N SER A 800 -37.96 12.06 -22.10
CA SER A 800 -38.98 11.12 -22.54
C SER A 800 -38.39 10.10 -23.52
N ARG A 801 -38.87 8.85 -23.46
CA ARG A 801 -38.46 7.77 -24.39
C ARG A 801 -38.57 8.17 -25.87
N PRO A 802 -39.68 8.79 -26.35
CA PRO A 802 -39.75 9.25 -27.75
C PRO A 802 -38.70 10.32 -28.07
N GLY A 803 -38.44 11.23 -27.13
CA GLY A 803 -37.41 12.27 -27.28
C GLY A 803 -36.02 11.67 -27.45
N ASN A 804 -35.65 10.71 -26.60
CA ASN A 804 -34.36 10.06 -26.66
C ASN A 804 -34.17 9.25 -27.96
N GLN A 805 -35.18 8.45 -28.34
CA GLN A 805 -35.15 7.67 -29.57
C GLN A 805 -35.01 8.55 -30.83
N THR A 806 -35.58 9.76 -30.80
CA THR A 806 -35.45 10.74 -31.90
C THR A 806 -34.04 11.35 -31.96
N LYS A 807 -33.41 11.61 -30.80
CA LYS A 807 -32.03 12.11 -30.74
C LYS A 807 -31.04 11.05 -31.22
N ALA A 808 -31.17 9.81 -30.75
CA ALA A 808 -30.24 8.72 -31.01
C ALA A 808 -28.77 9.16 -30.76
N ASP A 809 -27.83 8.78 -31.62
CA ASP A 809 -26.41 9.15 -31.52
C ASP A 809 -26.09 10.57 -32.04
N LYS A 810 -27.10 11.41 -32.29
CA LYS A 810 -26.86 12.79 -32.75
C LYS A 810 -26.50 13.69 -31.58
N ARG A 811 -25.60 14.65 -31.83
CA ARG A 811 -25.35 15.76 -30.92
C ARG A 811 -26.43 16.83 -31.09
N TYR A 812 -26.96 17.31 -29.98
CA TYR A 812 -27.85 18.46 -29.94
C TYR A 812 -27.08 19.69 -29.46
N GLY A 813 -27.43 20.86 -29.99
CA GLY A 813 -27.03 22.16 -29.46
C GLY A 813 -28.14 22.77 -28.59
N LEU A 814 -27.87 23.90 -27.93
CA LEU A 814 -28.90 24.61 -27.13
C LEU A 814 -30.16 24.93 -27.94
N ASN A 815 -29.99 25.25 -29.23
CA ASN A 815 -31.09 25.53 -30.16
C ASN A 815 -31.99 24.31 -30.46
N LYS A 816 -31.56 23.10 -30.15
CA LYS A 816 -32.33 21.86 -30.29
C LYS A 816 -33.03 21.46 -28.99
N LEU A 817 -32.80 22.16 -27.89
CA LEU A 817 -33.54 21.97 -26.64
C LEU A 817 -34.88 22.72 -26.70
N HIS A 818 -35.90 22.15 -26.08
CA HIS A 818 -37.24 22.72 -26.14
C HIS A 818 -37.34 24.00 -25.29
N LYS A 819 -38.02 25.03 -25.82
CA LYS A 819 -38.15 26.35 -25.15
C LYS A 819 -38.77 26.25 -23.75
N THR A 820 -39.78 25.38 -23.57
CA THR A 820 -40.41 25.14 -22.27
C THR A 820 -39.43 24.58 -21.24
N TYR A 821 -38.54 23.68 -21.66
CA TYR A 821 -37.50 23.13 -20.80
C TYR A 821 -36.47 24.20 -20.44
N LEU A 822 -35.96 24.94 -21.44
CA LEU A 822 -34.99 26.01 -21.22
C LEU A 822 -35.52 27.08 -20.25
N THR A 823 -36.79 27.47 -20.41
CA THR A 823 -37.44 28.43 -19.51
C THR A 823 -37.54 27.91 -18.08
N ALA A 824 -37.84 26.62 -17.90
CA ALA A 824 -37.94 26.02 -16.58
C ALA A 824 -36.58 25.93 -15.85
N VAL A 825 -35.49 25.74 -16.60
CA VAL A 825 -34.13 25.61 -16.03
C VAL A 825 -33.46 26.97 -15.84
N PHE A 826 -33.53 27.86 -16.83
CA PHE A 826 -32.77 29.11 -16.84
C PHE A 826 -33.62 30.37 -16.63
N GLY A 827 -34.94 30.23 -16.53
CA GLY A 827 -35.88 31.36 -16.47
C GLY A 827 -36.06 32.10 -17.81
N THR A 828 -35.44 31.63 -18.89
CA THR A 828 -35.54 32.18 -20.25
C THR A 828 -35.38 31.06 -21.29
N ALA A 829 -35.88 31.27 -22.51
CA ALA A 829 -35.65 30.39 -23.66
C ALA A 829 -34.63 30.97 -24.66
N ASP A 830 -34.08 32.17 -24.38
CA ASP A 830 -33.08 32.79 -25.25
C ASP A 830 -31.71 32.11 -25.10
N VAL A 831 -31.33 31.38 -26.15
CA VAL A 831 -30.10 30.58 -26.19
C VAL A 831 -28.84 31.43 -26.06
N THR A 832 -28.84 32.68 -26.51
CA THR A 832 -27.66 33.57 -26.41
C THR A 832 -27.43 34.00 -24.97
N THR A 833 -28.49 34.42 -24.28
CA THR A 833 -28.44 34.74 -22.84
C THR A 833 -28.04 33.52 -22.01
N ILE A 834 -28.57 32.34 -22.33
CA ILE A 834 -28.23 31.09 -21.65
C ILE A 834 -26.75 30.74 -21.86
N ALA A 835 -26.25 30.80 -23.11
CA ALA A 835 -24.86 30.51 -23.42
C ALA A 835 -23.89 31.43 -22.65
N ALA A 836 -24.16 32.74 -22.63
CA ALA A 836 -23.35 33.69 -21.88
C ALA A 836 -23.34 33.41 -20.37
N SER A 837 -24.49 33.06 -19.79
CA SER A 837 -24.56 32.67 -18.38
C SER A 837 -23.81 31.37 -18.09
N ILE A 838 -23.83 30.41 -19.00
CA ILE A 838 -23.09 29.15 -18.85
C ILE A 838 -21.58 29.41 -18.87
N GLU A 839 -21.10 30.21 -19.82
CA GLU A 839 -19.68 30.57 -19.95
C GLU A 839 -19.15 31.25 -18.66
N ASP A 840 -19.87 32.24 -18.13
CA ASP A 840 -19.47 32.93 -16.89
C ASP A 840 -19.39 31.98 -15.67
N ILE A 841 -20.41 31.14 -15.48
CA ILE A 841 -20.46 30.22 -14.33
C ILE A 841 -19.38 29.15 -14.45
N VAL A 842 -19.25 28.52 -15.62
CA VAL A 842 -18.25 27.47 -15.84
C VAL A 842 -16.83 28.04 -15.73
N GLY A 843 -16.58 29.24 -16.25
CA GLY A 843 -15.30 29.93 -16.09
C GLY A 843 -14.92 30.14 -14.62
N LYS A 844 -15.86 30.65 -13.80
CA LYS A 844 -15.65 30.82 -12.35
C LYS A 844 -15.38 29.50 -11.63
N LEU A 845 -16.14 28.46 -11.96
CA LEU A 845 -15.97 27.12 -11.38
C LEU A 845 -14.64 26.48 -11.79
N ALA A 846 -14.18 26.73 -13.01
CA ALA A 846 -12.89 26.25 -13.51
C ALA A 846 -11.72 26.91 -12.75
N SER A 847 -11.75 28.23 -12.59
CA SER A 847 -10.75 28.98 -11.81
C SER A 847 -10.71 28.55 -10.34
N ALA A 848 -11.86 28.18 -9.77
CA ALA A 848 -11.98 27.65 -8.41
C ALA A 848 -11.71 26.14 -8.29
N ASN A 849 -11.44 25.44 -9.40
CA ASN A 849 -11.24 23.99 -9.48
C ASN A 849 -12.42 23.17 -8.88
N ARG A 850 -13.65 23.71 -8.94
CA ARG A 850 -14.87 23.09 -8.38
C ARG A 850 -15.61 22.17 -9.35
N LEU A 851 -15.35 22.28 -10.66
CA LEU A 851 -16.01 21.48 -11.71
C LEU A 851 -15.88 19.96 -11.53
N ARG A 852 -14.82 19.49 -10.85
CA ARG A 852 -14.57 18.06 -10.62
C ARG A 852 -15.54 17.41 -9.64
N HIS A 853 -16.35 18.20 -8.93
CA HIS A 853 -17.26 17.78 -7.87
C HIS A 853 -18.70 18.19 -8.22
N PHE A 854 -19.19 17.70 -9.36
CA PHE A 854 -20.51 18.07 -9.89
C PHE A 854 -21.62 17.91 -8.85
N GLU A 855 -21.57 16.83 -8.07
CA GLU A 855 -22.54 16.48 -7.03
C GLU A 855 -22.60 17.46 -5.85
N LEU A 856 -21.66 18.39 -5.74
CA LEU A 856 -21.59 19.40 -4.67
C LEU A 856 -21.73 20.83 -5.17
N LEU A 857 -21.92 20.99 -6.48
CA LEU A 857 -22.34 22.24 -7.05
C LEU A 857 -23.78 22.53 -6.61
N ASN A 858 -24.11 23.81 -6.43
CA ASN A 858 -25.51 24.18 -6.24
C ASN A 858 -26.29 23.95 -7.55
N GLU A 859 -27.62 23.99 -7.45
CA GLU A 859 -28.51 23.69 -8.59
C GLU A 859 -28.17 24.48 -9.87
N LYS A 860 -27.97 25.81 -9.74
CA LYS A 860 -27.64 26.68 -10.87
C LYS A 860 -26.27 26.35 -11.49
N GLU A 861 -25.29 26.02 -10.65
CA GLU A 861 -23.97 25.59 -11.10
C GLU A 861 -24.03 24.23 -11.81
N GLN A 862 -24.81 23.27 -11.30
CA GLN A 862 -25.04 21.98 -11.95
C GLN A 862 -25.70 22.15 -13.32
N ASP A 863 -26.73 22.99 -13.39
CA ASP A 863 -27.43 23.29 -14.63
C ASP A 863 -26.47 23.91 -15.65
N ALA A 864 -25.64 24.89 -15.25
CA ALA A 864 -24.65 25.47 -16.16
C ALA A 864 -23.64 24.42 -16.67
N VAL A 865 -23.08 23.59 -15.80
CA VAL A 865 -22.07 22.58 -16.17
C VAL A 865 -22.66 21.51 -17.09
N ARG A 866 -23.87 21.01 -16.80
CA ARG A 866 -24.55 20.04 -17.66
C ARG A 866 -24.84 20.65 -19.03
N HIS A 867 -25.32 21.89 -19.05
CA HIS A 867 -25.75 22.51 -20.31
C HIS A 867 -24.60 23.07 -21.16
N ALA A 868 -23.40 23.25 -20.60
CA ALA A 868 -22.18 23.53 -21.35
C ALA A 868 -21.90 22.48 -22.45
N LEU A 869 -22.36 21.24 -22.27
CA LEU A 869 -22.21 20.17 -23.25
C LEU A 869 -23.02 20.40 -24.54
N PHE A 870 -24.04 21.27 -24.50
CA PHE A 870 -24.85 21.69 -25.65
C PHE A 870 -24.33 22.95 -26.35
N LEU A 871 -23.22 23.56 -25.88
CA LEU A 871 -22.58 24.68 -26.56
C LEU A 871 -21.79 24.20 -27.80
N ASP A 872 -21.38 25.15 -28.64
CA ASP A 872 -20.60 24.88 -29.85
C ASP A 872 -19.17 24.43 -29.54
N ASP A 873 -18.47 23.85 -30.52
CA ASP A 873 -17.11 23.31 -30.33
C ASP A 873 -16.05 24.38 -30.00
N GLU A 874 -16.33 25.63 -30.37
CA GLU A 874 -15.47 26.79 -30.06
C GLU A 874 -15.67 27.35 -28.65
N SER A 875 -16.69 26.89 -27.91
CA SER A 875 -16.93 27.31 -26.53
C SER A 875 -15.83 26.85 -25.58
N ASP A 876 -15.25 27.80 -24.85
CA ASP A 876 -14.26 27.51 -23.82
C ASP A 876 -14.87 26.74 -22.64
N ALA A 877 -16.07 27.12 -22.16
CA ALA A 877 -16.77 26.37 -21.14
C ALA A 877 -16.99 24.91 -21.53
N ARG A 878 -17.38 24.64 -22.78
CA ARG A 878 -17.56 23.27 -23.25
C ARG A 878 -16.24 22.50 -23.27
N ARG A 879 -15.19 23.09 -23.82
CA ARG A 879 -13.85 22.47 -23.87
C ARG A 879 -13.35 22.14 -22.46
N ILE A 880 -13.56 23.04 -21.51
CA ILE A 880 -13.22 22.83 -20.10
C ILE A 880 -14.01 21.65 -19.51
N VAL A 881 -15.34 21.62 -19.65
CA VAL A 881 -16.17 20.55 -19.09
C VAL A 881 -15.82 19.19 -19.72
N LEU A 882 -15.65 19.12 -21.04
CA LEU A 882 -15.21 17.88 -21.71
C LEU A 882 -13.85 17.39 -21.22
N ARG A 883 -12.90 18.31 -21.00
CA ARG A 883 -11.59 17.97 -20.46
C ARG A 883 -11.69 17.41 -19.04
N GLU A 884 -12.55 17.97 -18.20
CA GLU A 884 -12.76 17.47 -16.83
C GLU A 884 -13.46 16.10 -16.84
N LEU A 885 -14.47 15.89 -17.70
CA LEU A 885 -15.10 14.58 -17.89
C LEU A 885 -14.11 13.51 -18.36
N ALA A 886 -13.25 13.86 -19.33
CA ALA A 886 -12.18 12.99 -19.80
C ALA A 886 -11.16 12.68 -18.70
N ALA A 887 -10.86 13.65 -17.83
CA ALA A 887 -9.93 13.48 -16.71
C ALA A 887 -10.51 12.59 -15.61
N GLN A 888 -11.80 12.71 -15.28
CA GLN A 888 -12.51 11.85 -14.33
C GLN A 888 -12.51 10.37 -14.78
N ASN A 889 -12.53 10.14 -16.10
CA ASN A 889 -12.53 8.81 -16.70
C ASN A 889 -11.16 8.11 -16.73
N LYS A 890 -10.07 8.74 -16.27
CA LYS A 890 -8.80 8.05 -16.07
C LYS A 890 -8.94 7.07 -14.91
N SER A 891 -9.33 5.84 -15.25
CA SER A 891 -9.64 4.71 -14.39
C SER A 891 -8.76 4.64 -13.14
N ARG A 892 -9.36 4.89 -11.96
CA ARG A 892 -8.80 4.44 -10.68
C ARG A 892 -8.86 2.92 -10.66
N VAL A 893 -7.71 2.29 -10.83
CA VAL A 893 -7.58 0.84 -10.73
C VAL A 893 -7.82 0.41 -9.29
N ASN A 894 -8.88 -0.38 -9.04
CA ASN A 894 -8.92 -1.22 -7.84
C ASN A 894 -7.80 -2.26 -7.96
N GLY A 895 -6.81 -2.18 -7.07
CA GLY A 895 -5.64 -3.07 -7.10
C GLY A 895 -6.02 -4.55 -7.10
N THR A 896 -7.14 -4.90 -6.44
CA THR A 896 -7.67 -6.27 -6.35
C THR A 896 -8.06 -6.84 -7.71
N GLN A 897 -8.79 -6.05 -8.51
CA GLN A 897 -9.19 -6.44 -9.86
C GLN A 897 -7.96 -6.62 -10.76
N ALA A 898 -7.03 -5.66 -10.73
CA ALA A 898 -5.82 -5.74 -11.55
C ALA A 898 -4.97 -6.98 -11.22
N TRP A 899 -4.82 -7.29 -9.92
CA TRP A 899 -4.12 -8.50 -9.51
C TRP A 899 -4.81 -9.76 -10.00
N PHE A 900 -6.14 -9.85 -9.86
CA PHE A 900 -6.91 -11.01 -10.31
C PHE A 900 -6.79 -11.19 -11.83
N VAL A 901 -7.00 -10.12 -12.61
CA VAL A 901 -6.87 -10.14 -14.07
C VAL A 901 -5.48 -10.59 -14.47
N ARG A 902 -4.43 -10.06 -13.84
CA ARG A 902 -3.05 -10.47 -14.12
C ARG A 902 -2.81 -11.95 -13.81
N ALA A 903 -3.27 -12.41 -12.65
CA ALA A 903 -3.15 -13.83 -12.26
C ALA A 903 -3.91 -14.74 -13.25
N PHE A 904 -5.09 -14.34 -13.69
CA PHE A 904 -5.87 -15.04 -14.71
C PHE A 904 -5.12 -15.08 -16.05
N MET A 905 -4.62 -13.95 -16.53
CA MET A 905 -3.86 -13.85 -17.78
C MET A 905 -2.64 -14.76 -17.78
N THR A 906 -1.82 -14.69 -16.72
CA THR A 906 -0.63 -15.55 -16.59
C THR A 906 -1.00 -17.03 -16.66
N LYS A 907 -2.04 -17.46 -15.96
CA LYS A 907 -2.48 -18.86 -15.94
C LYS A 907 -3.11 -19.28 -17.27
N LEU A 908 -3.88 -18.40 -17.91
CA LEU A 908 -4.48 -18.66 -19.22
C LEU A 908 -3.40 -18.84 -20.30
N LEU A 909 -2.38 -17.98 -20.31
CA LEU A 909 -1.25 -18.07 -21.23
C LEU A 909 -0.45 -19.35 -21.02
N GLU A 910 -0.26 -19.77 -19.77
CA GLU A 910 0.43 -21.02 -19.42
C GLU A 910 -0.38 -22.24 -19.88
N ILE A 911 -1.67 -22.32 -19.53
CA ILE A 911 -2.54 -23.46 -19.87
C ILE A 911 -2.69 -23.61 -21.40
N THR A 912 -2.73 -22.50 -22.14
CA THR A 912 -2.93 -22.53 -23.61
C THR A 912 -1.62 -22.60 -24.40
N LYS A 913 -0.45 -22.63 -23.75
CA LYS A 913 0.86 -22.55 -24.42
C LYS A 913 1.05 -23.64 -25.47
N ASP A 914 1.02 -24.91 -25.06
CA ASP A 914 1.26 -26.04 -25.96
C ASP A 914 0.19 -26.12 -27.06
N TRP A 915 -1.05 -25.77 -26.74
CA TRP A 915 -2.14 -25.72 -27.72
C TRP A 915 -1.88 -24.66 -28.79
N ARG A 916 -1.47 -23.44 -28.40
CA ARG A 916 -1.11 -22.37 -29.34
C ARG A 916 0.07 -22.76 -30.23
N GLU A 917 1.12 -23.33 -29.64
CA GLU A 917 2.31 -23.77 -30.40
C GLU A 917 1.94 -24.84 -31.44
N ARG A 918 1.08 -25.80 -31.09
CA ARG A 918 0.62 -26.85 -32.01
C ARG A 918 -0.33 -26.35 -33.11
N THR A 919 -1.13 -25.32 -32.83
CA THR A 919 -2.18 -24.83 -33.74
C THR A 919 -1.79 -23.57 -34.50
N GLY A 920 -0.63 -22.96 -34.22
CA GLY A 920 -0.20 -21.70 -34.82
C GLY A 920 -0.98 -20.45 -34.35
N ASN A 921 -1.89 -20.62 -33.38
CA ASN A 921 -2.76 -19.56 -32.87
C ASN A 921 -2.01 -18.55 -32.01
N THR A 922 -2.38 -17.27 -32.11
CA THR A 922 -1.89 -16.20 -31.23
C THR A 922 -3.00 -15.69 -30.32
N LEU A 923 -2.63 -15.17 -29.15
CA LEU A 923 -3.56 -14.54 -28.20
C LEU A 923 -3.12 -13.08 -27.97
N ASP A 924 -3.91 -12.13 -28.46
CA ASP A 924 -3.85 -10.71 -28.07
C ASP A 924 -4.85 -10.47 -26.94
N ILE A 925 -4.35 -10.27 -25.72
CA ILE A 925 -5.19 -10.13 -24.53
C ILE A 925 -5.30 -8.67 -24.13
N ARG A 926 -6.53 -8.18 -24.02
CA ARG A 926 -6.86 -6.84 -23.51
C ARG A 926 -7.83 -6.96 -22.34
N SER A 927 -7.81 -5.97 -21.44
CA SER A 927 -8.77 -5.94 -20.34
C SER A 927 -9.42 -4.58 -20.15
N TRP A 928 -10.68 -4.61 -19.74
CA TRP A 928 -11.54 -3.46 -19.49
C TRP A 928 -12.19 -3.59 -18.13
N LYS A 929 -12.42 -2.44 -17.49
CA LYS A 929 -13.13 -2.35 -16.23
C LYS A 929 -14.50 -1.76 -16.45
N THR A 930 -15.47 -2.33 -15.74
CA THR A 930 -16.83 -1.80 -15.72
C THR A 930 -17.12 -1.26 -14.33
N ASP A 931 -17.77 -0.10 -14.27
CA ASP A 931 -18.20 0.51 -13.02
C ASP A 931 -19.35 -0.29 -12.39
N ALA A 932 -19.29 -0.53 -11.08
CA ALA A 932 -20.31 -1.27 -10.35
C ALA A 932 -21.68 -0.57 -10.39
N GLU A 933 -21.70 0.76 -10.46
CA GLU A 933 -22.92 1.55 -10.65
C GLU A 933 -23.56 1.23 -12.00
N VAL A 934 -22.75 1.17 -13.08
CA VAL A 934 -23.24 0.85 -14.43
C VAL A 934 -23.83 -0.56 -14.47
N ALA A 935 -23.13 -1.53 -13.89
CA ALA A 935 -23.63 -2.91 -13.81
C ALA A 935 -24.95 -2.97 -13.00
N SER A 936 -25.05 -2.26 -11.88
CA SER A 936 -26.26 -2.18 -11.05
C SER A 936 -27.44 -1.56 -11.79
N ARG A 937 -27.21 -0.46 -12.53
CA ARG A 937 -28.24 0.20 -13.36
C ARG A 937 -28.75 -0.72 -14.46
N LEU A 938 -27.86 -1.44 -15.15
CA LEU A 938 -28.25 -2.41 -16.18
C LEU A 938 -29.07 -3.57 -15.59
N ARG A 939 -28.68 -4.11 -14.44
CA ARG A 939 -29.46 -5.15 -13.72
C ARG A 939 -30.88 -4.65 -13.40
N SER A 940 -30.99 -3.43 -12.90
CA SER A 940 -32.27 -2.81 -12.56
C SER A 940 -33.15 -2.58 -13.80
N ALA A 941 -32.56 -2.05 -14.89
CA ALA A 941 -33.28 -1.80 -16.14
C ALA A 941 -33.78 -3.10 -16.82
N LEU A 942 -33.10 -4.21 -16.59
CA LEU A 942 -33.47 -5.54 -17.11
C LEU A 942 -34.43 -6.30 -16.18
N ASN A 943 -34.96 -5.65 -15.13
CA ASN A 943 -35.84 -6.26 -14.12
C ASN A 943 -35.24 -7.49 -13.41
N PHE A 944 -33.90 -7.58 -13.35
CA PHE A 944 -33.23 -8.54 -12.47
C PHE A 944 -33.24 -8.02 -11.04
N HIS A 945 -34.40 -8.09 -10.39
CA HIS A 945 -34.44 -8.08 -8.93
C HIS A 945 -33.87 -9.41 -8.46
N ALA A 946 -32.60 -9.40 -8.06
CA ALA A 946 -32.12 -10.46 -7.19
C ALA A 946 -32.97 -10.38 -5.92
N GLU A 947 -33.96 -11.25 -5.79
CA GLU A 947 -34.41 -11.67 -4.48
C GLU A 947 -33.14 -12.15 -3.76
N ILE A 948 -32.62 -11.32 -2.87
CA ILE A 948 -31.69 -11.78 -1.84
C ILE A 948 -32.56 -12.62 -0.92
N THR A 949 -32.81 -13.86 -1.32
CA THR A 949 -33.36 -14.88 -0.44
C THR A 949 -32.24 -15.17 0.56
N LEU A 950 -32.33 -14.53 1.72
CA LEU A 950 -31.67 -14.98 2.93
C LEU A 950 -32.26 -16.36 3.27
N THR A 951 -31.62 -17.41 2.76
CA THR A 951 -31.66 -18.74 3.36
C THR A 951 -30.28 -19.11 3.85
#